data_AF-A0A4R4QQ92-F1
#
_entry.id   AF-A0A4R4QQ92-F1
#
_cell.length_a   1.000
_cell.length_b   1.000
_cell.length_c   1.000
_cell.angle_alpha   90.00
_cell.angle_beta   90.00
_cell.angle_gamma   90.00
#
_symmetry.space_group_name_H-M   'P 1'
#
loop_
_entity.id
_entity.type
_entity.pdbx_description
1 polymer ?
#
loop_
_entity_poly.entity_id
_entity_poly.type
_entity_poly.pdbx_seq_one_letter_code
_entity_poly.pdbx_strand_id
1 'polypeptide(L)'
;MGLLGLSLTATGLVAGASASAAPKLPAAAPSVAEPAHVDHDLPNPLEDKRRAMRQEGLSDVLSGRATTQKINGSTVVKVGETAAVGGAASRSAKATKAGKGATKDQYVELGRETTDKIFVILAEFGNQRHPNYPDQDTDPDTAGPTRFDGPLHNEIPQPNRAVDNSTIWQPDFSADHFRQIYFGTNPGDESLKQYYEAQSSGRYSVEGEVTDWVKVPYNEARYGRSGGYPCASNVCTNTWNLVADAANQWVADQKAAGKTDAEIAAEVKSMDQWDRYDHDGDGNFNESDGYIDHFQIVHSGGDEADGDPHQGEDAIWSHRWYAFASDQGVTGPPNFPAGGAQIGNTGIWIGDYTIQPENGGRSVFYHEYGHDLGLPDDYNVVSGGDNNNEHWTLMAQSRLGAKNDEGIGDRGGDLGAWNKLQLGWLDYEVVVAGQKRTLELGPQEYNSDKAQAAVVVLPQREYTFDHGAPFAGTKQFFSGNRDDLNSTMTRTLDLTGKTSAAFSMKGRYSIEADFDYLFFEASTDGQSWTPLPGTANGAPLKEISTGRYALDGSSGGQWVDINIPLTAYAGQNVQFRLRYQTDGGVSEGGFYGDAVTVTADGQTLLSDGAEAGAAGWTLAGGFEIAEASYTRLFDNYYIAGNRSYVSYDKYLKTGPYFFGYTNTRPDWVDHYAYQEGLLISYWNTRYEDNDTFEHPGEGRNMIIDAHPRPIYNLTGQAWRARVQVYDATFGLKKADSFTLHLNSQPQYIRGQAAEPLFDDTKKYFYEELPNHGVKLPAVGVKIKVLEQKGTSMKIRIS
;
A
#
# COMPACT_ATOMS: atom_id res chain seq x y z
N MET A 1 3.47 30.58 81.53
CA MET A 1 4.50 30.69 80.47
C MET A 1 3.88 30.04 79.23
N GLY A 2 3.09 30.70 78.38
CA GLY A 2 3.34 31.88 77.54
C GLY A 2 3.18 31.41 76.08
N LEU A 3 1.99 31.47 75.47
CA LEU A 3 1.44 32.52 74.59
C LEU A 3 2.13 32.69 73.20
N LEU A 4 1.27 32.71 72.15
CA LEU A 4 1.39 33.35 70.82
C LEU A 4 2.28 32.66 69.76
N GLY A 5 1.95 32.61 68.46
CA GLY A 5 0.86 33.18 67.66
C GLY A 5 1.19 33.11 66.15
N LEU A 6 0.14 32.92 65.32
CA LEU A 6 -0.06 33.21 63.88
C LEU A 6 1.14 33.37 62.90
N SER A 7 1.05 32.73 61.72
CA SER A 7 0.59 33.41 60.49
C SER A 7 0.41 32.46 59.30
N LEU A 8 -0.61 32.79 58.50
CA LEU A 8 -1.06 32.17 57.26
C LEU A 8 -0.35 32.85 56.08
N THR A 9 0.18 32.09 55.13
CA THR A 9 0.27 32.51 53.71
C THR A 9 0.12 31.27 52.82
N ALA A 10 -1.05 31.14 52.20
CA ALA A 10 -1.32 30.16 51.17
C ALA A 10 -0.92 30.75 49.81
N THR A 11 0.16 30.24 49.22
CA THR A 11 0.50 30.44 47.81
C THR A 11 -0.01 29.23 47.04
N GLY A 12 -1.03 29.43 46.21
CA GLY A 12 -1.51 28.42 45.27
C GLY A 12 -0.45 28.18 44.19
N LEU A 13 0.12 26.98 44.19
CA LEU A 13 0.89 26.47 43.06
C LEU A 13 -0.09 25.92 42.02
N VAL A 14 -0.04 26.51 40.84
CA VAL A 14 -0.64 26.00 39.61
C VAL A 14 0.04 24.65 39.31
N ALA A 15 -0.73 23.56 39.36
CA ALA A 15 -0.29 22.26 38.90
C ALA A 15 -0.14 22.31 37.38
N GLY A 16 1.10 22.33 36.90
CA GLY A 16 1.41 22.12 35.49
C GLY A 16 0.99 20.71 35.08
N ALA A 17 0.28 20.60 33.96
CA ALA A 17 0.02 19.34 33.29
C ALA A 17 1.36 18.63 33.06
N SER A 18 1.57 17.52 33.75
CA SER A 18 2.71 16.65 33.49
C SER A 18 2.42 15.96 32.16
N ALA A 19 3.18 16.32 31.13
CA ALA A 19 3.20 15.57 29.88
C ALA A 19 3.56 14.11 30.23
N SER A 20 2.59 13.21 30.13
CA SER A 20 2.86 11.77 30.16
C SER A 20 3.70 11.47 28.92
N ALA A 21 4.98 11.18 29.13
CA ALA A 21 5.83 10.63 28.08
C ALA A 21 5.14 9.38 27.54
N ALA A 22 5.00 9.30 26.20
CA ALA A 22 4.58 8.09 25.53
C ALA A 22 5.48 6.93 26.02
N PRO A 23 4.91 5.74 26.31
CA PRO A 23 5.72 4.59 26.67
C PRO A 23 6.73 4.34 25.55
N LYS A 24 8.02 4.23 25.90
CA LYS A 24 9.04 3.75 24.96
C LYS A 24 8.58 2.38 24.45
N LEU A 25 8.41 2.27 23.13
CA LEU A 25 8.22 0.98 22.45
C LEU A 25 9.33 0.02 22.93
N PRO A 26 9.00 -1.23 23.33
CA PRO A 26 10.02 -2.21 23.64
C PRO A 26 10.88 -2.42 22.40
N ALA A 27 12.21 -2.44 22.59
CA ALA A 27 13.16 -2.69 21.53
C ALA A 27 12.83 -4.04 20.84
N ALA A 28 12.88 -4.06 19.51
CA ALA A 28 12.71 -5.28 18.73
C ALA A 28 13.61 -6.39 19.28
N ALA A 29 13.08 -7.62 19.35
CA ALA A 29 13.86 -8.78 19.75
C ALA A 29 15.10 -8.90 18.81
N PRO A 30 16.29 -9.19 19.34
CA PRO A 30 17.52 -9.14 18.56
C PRO A 30 17.54 -10.25 17.50
N SER A 31 17.41 -9.88 16.22
CA SER A 31 17.89 -10.67 15.08
C SER A 31 18.62 -9.74 14.12
N VAL A 32 19.87 -9.43 14.44
CA VAL A 32 20.71 -8.41 13.77
C VAL A 32 21.22 -8.85 12.38
N ALA A 33 20.66 -9.90 11.78
CA ALA A 33 21.16 -10.50 10.53
C ALA A 33 20.21 -10.37 9.35
N GLU A 34 18.94 -10.03 9.57
CA GLU A 34 18.01 -9.78 8.48
C GLU A 34 17.66 -8.29 8.51
N PRO A 35 17.92 -7.53 7.44
CA PRO A 35 17.47 -6.14 7.35
C PRO A 35 15.96 -6.04 7.61
N ALA A 36 15.53 -4.91 8.15
CA ALA A 36 14.10 -4.67 8.34
C ALA A 36 13.44 -4.68 6.95
N HIS A 37 12.31 -5.39 6.83
CA HIS A 37 11.46 -5.25 5.65
C HIS A 37 11.08 -3.78 5.48
N VAL A 38 11.19 -3.26 4.27
CA VAL A 38 10.69 -1.94 3.89
C VAL A 38 9.67 -2.13 2.79
N ASP A 39 8.87 -1.11 2.54
CA ASP A 39 7.85 -1.16 1.49
C ASP A 39 8.46 -1.55 0.13
N HIS A 40 8.06 -2.70 -0.42
CA HIS A 40 8.45 -3.09 -1.77
C HIS A 40 7.46 -2.54 -2.80
N ASP A 41 6.30 -2.06 -2.36
CA ASP A 41 5.25 -1.52 -3.21
C ASP A 41 5.14 0.00 -3.08
N LEU A 42 6.00 0.69 -3.83
CA LEU A 42 6.16 2.13 -3.66
C LEU A 42 4.93 2.94 -4.11
N PRO A 43 4.72 4.14 -3.52
CA PRO A 43 3.51 4.93 -3.74
C PRO A 43 3.21 5.19 -5.23
N ASN A 44 1.97 4.89 -5.62
CA ASN A 44 1.41 5.16 -6.94
C ASN A 44 -0.08 5.54 -6.78
N PRO A 45 -0.45 6.82 -6.97
CA PRO A 45 -1.83 7.28 -6.79
C PRO A 45 -2.89 6.52 -7.60
N LEU A 46 -2.55 6.06 -8.81
CA LEU A 46 -3.49 5.32 -9.66
C LEU A 46 -3.78 3.93 -9.08
N GLU A 47 -2.75 3.27 -8.57
CA GLU A 47 -2.87 1.94 -7.98
C GLU A 47 -3.50 2.00 -6.58
N ASP A 48 -3.16 3.00 -5.77
CA ASP A 48 -3.79 3.24 -4.47
C ASP A 48 -5.29 3.46 -4.62
N LYS A 49 -5.70 4.26 -5.61
CA LYS A 49 -7.11 4.42 -5.98
C LYS A 49 -7.74 3.10 -6.41
N ARG A 50 -7.07 2.31 -7.27
CA ARG A 50 -7.57 1.01 -7.74
C ARG A 50 -7.80 0.06 -6.56
N ARG A 51 -6.90 0.01 -5.58
CA ARG A 51 -7.03 -0.81 -4.36
C ARG A 51 -8.15 -0.33 -3.46
N ALA A 52 -8.29 0.97 -3.25
CA ALA A 52 -9.38 1.54 -2.47
C ALA A 52 -10.74 1.17 -3.09
N MET A 53 -10.90 1.36 -4.40
CA MET A 53 -12.10 0.96 -5.14
C MET A 53 -12.33 -0.56 -5.08
N ARG A 54 -11.27 -1.37 -5.17
CA ARG A 54 -11.36 -2.83 -5.03
C ARG A 54 -11.86 -3.24 -3.66
N GLN A 55 -11.32 -2.65 -2.60
CA GLN A 55 -11.74 -2.91 -1.22
C GLN A 55 -13.21 -2.55 -1.01
N GLU A 56 -13.65 -1.40 -1.50
CA GLU A 56 -15.05 -0.97 -1.48
C GLU A 56 -15.94 -1.95 -2.26
N GLY A 57 -15.61 -2.20 -3.53
CA GLY A 57 -16.37 -3.07 -4.42
C GLY A 57 -16.50 -4.50 -3.89
N LEU A 58 -15.43 -5.06 -3.35
CA LEU A 58 -15.45 -6.41 -2.75
C LEU A 58 -16.27 -6.44 -1.46
N SER A 59 -16.15 -5.40 -0.61
CA SER A 59 -16.95 -5.30 0.63
C SER A 59 -18.43 -5.18 0.33
N ASP A 60 -18.79 -4.40 -0.69
CA ASP A 60 -20.16 -4.24 -1.15
C ASP A 60 -20.73 -5.55 -1.71
N VAL A 61 -19.94 -6.34 -2.45
CA VAL A 61 -20.36 -7.65 -2.93
C VAL A 61 -20.55 -8.64 -1.78
N LEU A 62 -19.59 -8.74 -0.86
CA LEU A 62 -19.67 -9.66 0.30
C LEU A 62 -20.83 -9.32 1.23
N SER A 63 -21.15 -8.03 1.37
CA SER A 63 -22.26 -7.54 2.18
C SER A 63 -23.61 -7.50 1.44
N GLY A 64 -23.62 -7.84 0.14
CA GLY A 64 -24.83 -7.85 -0.69
C GLY A 64 -25.38 -6.46 -1.06
N ARG A 65 -24.55 -5.42 -0.96
CA ARG A 65 -24.86 -4.03 -1.36
C ARG A 65 -24.67 -3.79 -2.86
N ALA A 66 -23.78 -4.57 -3.50
CA ALA A 66 -23.56 -4.55 -4.94
C ALA A 66 -23.56 -5.98 -5.53
N THR A 67 -23.69 -6.05 -6.85
CA THR A 67 -23.57 -7.29 -7.62
C THR A 67 -22.53 -7.13 -8.70
N THR A 68 -21.76 -8.18 -8.96
CA THR A 68 -20.79 -8.19 -10.06
C THR A 68 -21.47 -8.36 -11.41
N GLN A 69 -20.78 -7.97 -12.47
CA GLN A 69 -21.12 -8.24 -13.86
C GLN A 69 -19.89 -8.68 -14.65
N LYS A 70 -20.10 -9.35 -15.79
CA LYS A 70 -19.01 -9.74 -16.70
C LYS A 70 -18.96 -8.75 -17.87
N ILE A 71 -17.82 -8.07 -18.06
CA ILE A 71 -17.55 -7.21 -19.22
C ILE A 71 -16.26 -7.71 -19.87
N ASN A 72 -16.35 -8.10 -21.14
CA ASN A 72 -15.23 -8.59 -21.96
C ASN A 72 -14.29 -9.62 -21.29
N GLY A 73 -14.81 -10.48 -20.42
CA GLY A 73 -14.03 -11.53 -19.73
C GLY A 73 -13.74 -11.22 -18.25
N SER A 74 -13.68 -9.95 -17.90
CA SER A 74 -13.45 -9.43 -16.55
C SER A 74 -14.72 -9.47 -15.71
N THR A 75 -14.61 -9.89 -14.46
CA THR A 75 -15.64 -9.71 -13.45
C THR A 75 -15.46 -8.33 -12.85
N VAL A 76 -16.43 -7.43 -13.02
CA VAL A 76 -16.34 -6.04 -12.57
C VAL A 76 -17.50 -5.67 -11.65
N VAL A 77 -17.34 -4.62 -10.87
CA VAL A 77 -18.40 -3.97 -10.10
C VAL A 77 -18.34 -2.47 -10.30
N LYS A 78 -19.49 -1.81 -10.45
CA LYS A 78 -19.58 -0.35 -10.48
C LYS A 78 -19.52 0.16 -9.04
N VAL A 79 -18.53 0.98 -8.73
CA VAL A 79 -18.34 1.57 -7.39
C VAL A 79 -18.81 3.02 -7.31
N GLY A 80 -18.95 3.70 -8.45
CA GLY A 80 -19.35 5.11 -8.44
C GLY A 80 -19.46 5.76 -9.82
N GLU A 81 -19.42 7.09 -9.79
CA GLU A 81 -19.33 7.97 -10.96
C GLU A 81 -18.34 9.11 -10.65
N THR A 82 -17.49 9.48 -11.61
CA THR A 82 -16.54 10.60 -11.50
C THR A 82 -16.79 11.64 -12.60
N ALA A 83 -16.17 12.82 -12.50
CA ALA A 83 -16.21 13.83 -13.55
C ALA A 83 -15.54 13.32 -14.83
N ALA A 84 -16.19 13.50 -15.98
CA ALA A 84 -15.59 13.14 -17.26
C ALA A 84 -14.51 14.16 -17.65
N VAL A 85 -13.29 13.68 -17.92
CA VAL A 85 -12.16 14.47 -18.43
C VAL A 85 -11.83 14.09 -19.88
N GLY A 86 -11.09 14.95 -20.60
CA GLY A 86 -10.58 14.66 -21.95
C GLY A 86 -11.65 14.28 -22.99
N GLY A 87 -11.39 13.26 -23.80
CA GLY A 87 -12.28 12.79 -24.87
C GLY A 87 -13.66 12.32 -24.38
N ALA A 88 -13.76 11.81 -23.16
CA ALA A 88 -15.01 11.41 -22.51
C ALA A 88 -15.94 12.60 -22.21
N ALA A 89 -15.38 13.75 -21.82
CA ALA A 89 -16.13 14.99 -21.66
C ALA A 89 -16.82 15.44 -22.97
N SER A 90 -16.16 15.20 -24.12
CA SER A 90 -16.70 15.55 -25.45
C SER A 90 -17.87 14.66 -25.89
N ARG A 91 -17.84 13.37 -25.53
CA ARG A 91 -18.90 12.39 -25.82
C ARG A 91 -20.14 12.65 -24.94
N SER A 92 -19.94 12.95 -23.66
CA SER A 92 -21.00 13.17 -22.67
C SER A 92 -21.63 14.57 -22.70
N ALA A 93 -20.98 15.57 -23.32
CA ALA A 93 -21.54 16.91 -23.49
C ALA A 93 -22.84 16.96 -24.32
N LYS A 94 -23.18 15.89 -25.07
CA LYS A 94 -24.46 15.76 -25.78
C LYS A 94 -25.64 15.36 -24.87
N ALA A 95 -25.41 15.01 -23.61
CA ALA A 95 -26.41 14.34 -22.77
C ALA A 95 -26.88 15.10 -21.51
N THR A 96 -26.30 16.26 -21.13
CA THR A 96 -26.59 16.85 -19.82
C THR A 96 -27.80 17.81 -19.81
N LYS A 97 -28.73 17.57 -18.88
CA LYS A 97 -29.68 18.59 -18.39
C LYS A 97 -28.94 19.60 -17.51
N ALA A 98 -29.34 20.86 -17.60
CA ALA A 98 -28.71 22.00 -16.92
C ALA A 98 -28.39 21.71 -15.43
N GLY A 99 -27.10 21.76 -15.07
CA GLY A 99 -26.62 21.83 -13.68
C GLY A 99 -25.69 20.72 -13.21
N LYS A 100 -25.54 19.59 -13.93
CA LYS A 100 -24.52 18.57 -13.65
C LYS A 100 -23.50 18.55 -14.81
N GLY A 101 -22.20 18.57 -14.48
CA GLY A 101 -21.13 18.33 -15.44
C GLY A 101 -21.27 16.94 -16.08
N ALA A 102 -20.55 16.69 -17.17
CA ALA A 102 -20.45 15.35 -17.72
C ALA A 102 -19.79 14.43 -16.68
N THR A 103 -20.41 13.29 -16.36
CA THR A 103 -19.84 12.24 -15.51
C THR A 103 -19.54 11.00 -16.34
N LYS A 104 -18.63 10.16 -15.85
CA LYS A 104 -18.39 8.79 -16.34
C LYS A 104 -18.53 7.80 -15.17
N ASP A 105 -18.85 6.56 -15.47
CA ASP A 105 -18.92 5.51 -14.47
C ASP A 105 -17.51 5.19 -13.93
N GLN A 106 -17.45 4.63 -12.73
CA GLN A 106 -16.24 4.04 -12.16
C GLN A 106 -16.47 2.57 -11.90
N TYR A 107 -15.65 1.73 -12.53
CA TYR A 107 -15.65 0.29 -12.31
C TYR A 107 -14.36 -0.14 -11.62
N VAL A 108 -14.42 -1.28 -10.95
CA VAL A 108 -13.23 -2.02 -10.54
C VAL A 108 -13.38 -3.49 -10.91
N GLU A 109 -12.33 -4.07 -11.46
CA GLU A 109 -12.27 -5.48 -11.85
C GLU A 109 -12.04 -6.38 -10.64
N LEU A 110 -13.02 -7.10 -10.13
CA LEU A 110 -12.88 -8.02 -8.99
C LEU A 110 -12.29 -9.40 -9.33
N GLY A 111 -12.08 -9.70 -10.61
CA GLY A 111 -11.44 -10.94 -11.01
C GLY A 111 -11.29 -11.06 -12.51
N ARG A 112 -10.15 -11.62 -12.93
CA ARG A 112 -9.78 -11.79 -14.33
C ARG A 112 -9.44 -13.25 -14.61
N GLU A 113 -9.86 -13.74 -15.78
CA GLU A 113 -9.54 -15.08 -16.27
C GLU A 113 -8.88 -14.95 -17.64
N THR A 114 -7.56 -15.07 -17.70
CA THR A 114 -6.78 -14.76 -18.90
C THR A 114 -5.36 -15.35 -18.85
N THR A 115 -4.62 -15.17 -19.94
CA THR A 115 -3.16 -15.22 -19.95
C THR A 115 -2.62 -13.84 -20.27
N ASP A 116 -1.92 -13.21 -19.32
CA ASP A 116 -1.29 -11.91 -19.55
C ASP A 116 0.14 -12.03 -20.07
N LYS A 117 0.62 -10.95 -20.69
CA LYS A 117 1.96 -10.87 -21.26
C LYS A 117 2.90 -10.07 -20.37
N ILE A 118 4.06 -10.65 -20.07
CA ILE A 118 5.13 -9.99 -19.34
C ILE A 118 6.29 -9.68 -20.30
N PHE A 119 6.76 -8.45 -20.26
CA PHE A 119 7.99 -8.06 -20.92
C PHE A 119 9.11 -7.88 -19.90
N VAL A 120 10.11 -8.77 -19.94
CA VAL A 120 11.22 -8.79 -18.98
C VAL A 120 12.51 -8.39 -19.68
N ILE A 121 13.15 -7.32 -19.19
CA ILE A 121 14.49 -6.93 -19.63
C ILE A 121 15.52 -7.37 -18.59
N LEU A 122 16.51 -8.14 -19.05
CA LEU A 122 17.70 -8.45 -18.25
C LEU A 122 18.71 -7.31 -18.44
N ALA A 123 18.98 -6.53 -17.39
CA ALA A 123 19.78 -5.31 -17.46
C ALA A 123 21.17 -5.49 -16.81
N GLU A 124 22.22 -5.43 -17.63
CA GLU A 124 23.61 -5.42 -17.17
C GLU A 124 24.16 -3.99 -17.17
N PHE A 125 25.01 -3.65 -16.20
CA PHE A 125 25.56 -2.29 -16.07
C PHE A 125 26.82 -2.02 -16.91
N GLY A 126 27.00 -0.74 -17.20
CA GLY A 126 28.18 -0.18 -17.84
C GLY A 126 29.13 0.46 -16.84
N ASN A 127 30.13 1.18 -17.36
CA ASN A 127 31.18 1.80 -16.55
C ASN A 127 31.21 3.33 -16.67
N GLN A 128 30.26 3.94 -17.38
CA GLN A 128 30.20 5.40 -17.43
C GLN A 128 29.74 5.93 -16.08
N ARG A 129 30.34 7.04 -15.63
CA ARG A 129 29.89 7.76 -14.45
C ARG A 129 28.96 8.88 -14.85
N HIS A 130 27.79 8.91 -14.25
CA HIS A 130 26.92 10.05 -14.39
C HIS A 130 27.43 11.19 -13.47
N PRO A 131 27.51 12.45 -13.93
CA PRO A 131 28.10 13.54 -13.13
C PRO A 131 27.47 13.76 -11.75
N ASN A 132 26.18 13.42 -11.59
CA ASN A 132 25.48 13.54 -10.31
C ASN A 132 25.74 12.37 -9.34
N TYR A 133 26.33 11.27 -9.83
CA TYR A 133 26.59 10.06 -9.04
C TYR A 133 28.10 9.73 -9.11
N PRO A 134 28.95 10.57 -8.49
CA PRO A 134 30.39 10.32 -8.45
C PRO A 134 30.72 9.12 -7.57
N ASP A 135 31.93 8.58 -7.70
CA ASP A 135 32.46 7.45 -6.92
C ASP A 135 32.70 7.90 -5.46
N GLN A 136 31.68 7.74 -4.62
CA GLN A 136 31.68 8.11 -3.21
C GLN A 136 30.66 7.26 -2.45
N ASP A 137 30.91 7.08 -1.16
CA ASP A 137 30.00 6.52 -0.18
C ASP A 137 29.15 7.64 0.44
N THR A 138 27.82 7.55 0.38
CA THR A 138 26.89 8.62 0.76
C THR A 138 26.06 8.35 1.99
N ASP A 139 25.83 7.07 2.30
CA ASP A 139 25.08 6.60 3.45
C ASP A 139 26.04 6.03 4.52
N PRO A 140 26.19 6.68 5.69
CA PRO A 140 27.06 6.17 6.75
C PRO A 140 26.55 4.89 7.43
N ASP A 141 25.27 4.54 7.25
CA ASP A 141 24.63 3.39 7.93
C ASP A 141 24.60 2.13 7.05
N THR A 142 24.80 2.28 5.73
CA THR A 142 24.91 1.17 4.76
C THR A 142 26.36 0.95 4.36
N ALA A 143 26.74 -0.29 4.04
CA ALA A 143 28.10 -0.55 3.59
C ALA A 143 28.33 0.10 2.21
N GLY A 144 29.34 0.97 2.11
CA GLY A 144 29.69 1.58 0.84
C GLY A 144 30.21 0.60 -0.22
N PRO A 145 30.12 0.96 -1.52
CA PRO A 145 30.66 0.16 -2.62
C PRO A 145 32.16 -0.12 -2.45
N THR A 146 32.55 -1.39 -2.63
CA THR A 146 33.97 -1.79 -2.67
C THR A 146 34.59 -1.60 -4.06
N ARG A 147 33.73 -1.45 -5.08
CA ARG A 147 34.07 -1.12 -6.46
C ARG A 147 32.95 -0.27 -7.06
N PHE A 148 33.28 0.51 -8.10
CA PHE A 148 32.31 1.44 -8.73
C PHE A 148 32.02 1.09 -10.19
N ASP A 149 32.76 0.16 -10.80
CA ASP A 149 32.37 -0.46 -12.07
C ASP A 149 30.99 -1.13 -11.92
N GLY A 150 30.15 -1.00 -12.95
CA GLY A 150 28.84 -1.63 -12.94
C GLY A 150 28.99 -3.15 -12.93
N PRO A 151 28.24 -3.88 -12.07
CA PRO A 151 28.40 -5.32 -11.98
C PRO A 151 27.99 -5.95 -13.31
N LEU A 152 28.80 -6.89 -13.80
CA LEU A 152 28.37 -7.78 -14.88
C LEU A 152 27.57 -8.94 -14.30
N HIS A 153 26.70 -9.54 -15.10
CA HIS A 153 26.06 -10.79 -14.67
C HIS A 153 27.11 -11.88 -14.45
N ASN A 154 26.83 -12.81 -13.54
CA ASN A 154 27.72 -13.88 -13.07
C ASN A 154 28.93 -13.40 -12.27
N GLU A 155 28.91 -12.18 -11.71
CA GLU A 155 29.97 -11.67 -10.83
C GLU A 155 29.66 -11.78 -9.33
N ILE A 156 28.49 -12.29 -8.95
CA ILE A 156 28.15 -12.55 -7.55
C ILE A 156 29.10 -13.63 -6.98
N PRO A 157 29.83 -13.36 -5.88
CA PRO A 157 30.75 -14.31 -5.29
C PRO A 157 30.06 -15.61 -4.85
N GLN A 158 30.70 -16.75 -5.14
CA GLN A 158 30.23 -18.04 -4.62
C GLN A 158 30.27 -18.04 -3.07
N PRO A 159 29.14 -18.32 -2.40
CA PRO A 159 29.11 -18.34 -0.94
C PRO A 159 29.89 -19.53 -0.37
N ASN A 160 30.50 -19.33 0.79
CA ASN A 160 31.18 -20.40 1.50
C ASN A 160 30.15 -21.28 2.25
N ARG A 161 29.72 -22.38 1.61
CA ARG A 161 28.72 -23.32 2.14
C ARG A 161 29.07 -23.98 3.49
N ALA A 162 30.27 -23.77 4.03
CA ALA A 162 30.58 -24.18 5.41
C ALA A 162 30.01 -23.23 6.48
N VAL A 163 29.68 -22.00 6.11
CA VAL A 163 29.19 -20.93 7.00
C VAL A 163 27.97 -20.17 6.48
N ASP A 164 27.59 -20.39 5.22
CA ASP A 164 26.45 -19.75 4.57
C ASP A 164 25.53 -20.81 3.95
N ASN A 165 24.29 -20.87 4.45
CA ASN A 165 23.19 -21.64 3.85
C ASN A 165 21.96 -20.78 3.54
N SER A 166 22.13 -19.46 3.46
CA SER A 166 21.06 -18.51 3.14
C SER A 166 21.18 -17.96 1.72
N THR A 167 22.40 -17.77 1.20
CA THR A 167 22.60 -17.08 -0.08
C THR A 167 22.28 -17.97 -1.29
N ILE A 168 21.39 -17.51 -2.16
CA ILE A 168 21.15 -18.14 -3.47
C ILE A 168 22.34 -17.86 -4.38
N TRP A 169 22.86 -18.91 -5.02
CA TRP A 169 23.97 -18.78 -5.96
C TRP A 169 24.00 -19.97 -6.92
N GLN A 170 24.33 -19.68 -8.18
CA GLN A 170 24.66 -20.68 -9.19
C GLN A 170 25.77 -20.13 -10.11
N PRO A 171 26.49 -20.97 -10.86
CA PRO A 171 27.62 -20.51 -11.66
C PRO A 171 27.22 -19.72 -12.92
N ASP A 172 25.96 -19.79 -13.35
CA ASP A 172 25.49 -19.13 -14.58
C ASP A 172 24.00 -18.73 -14.51
N PHE A 173 23.73 -17.44 -14.30
CA PHE A 173 22.45 -16.75 -14.42
C PHE A 173 22.23 -16.27 -15.87
N SER A 174 22.15 -17.24 -16.78
CA SER A 174 21.93 -16.97 -18.22
C SER A 174 20.50 -16.47 -18.51
N ALA A 175 20.30 -15.89 -19.70
CA ALA A 175 18.95 -15.54 -20.16
C ALA A 175 18.00 -16.75 -20.22
N ASP A 176 18.52 -17.94 -20.54
CA ASP A 176 17.72 -19.18 -20.55
C ASP A 176 17.29 -19.61 -19.14
N HIS A 177 18.11 -19.34 -18.13
CA HIS A 177 17.72 -19.54 -16.73
C HIS A 177 16.50 -18.68 -16.37
N PHE A 178 16.52 -17.39 -16.70
CA PHE A 178 15.38 -16.50 -16.42
C PHE A 178 14.16 -16.87 -17.28
N ARG A 179 14.32 -17.25 -18.55
CA ARG A 179 13.21 -17.80 -19.36
C ARG A 179 12.56 -19.00 -18.69
N GLN A 180 13.34 -19.86 -18.03
CA GLN A 180 12.81 -20.99 -17.26
C GLN A 180 12.11 -20.53 -15.97
N ILE A 181 12.67 -19.57 -15.22
CA ILE A 181 12.02 -19.01 -14.03
C ILE A 181 10.68 -18.37 -14.38
N TYR A 182 10.58 -17.60 -15.46
CA TYR A 182 9.34 -16.93 -15.82
C TYR A 182 8.33 -17.89 -16.47
N PHE A 183 8.77 -18.65 -17.47
CA PHE A 183 7.86 -19.33 -18.40
C PHE A 183 8.13 -20.84 -18.56
N GLY A 184 8.96 -21.44 -17.71
CA GLY A 184 9.17 -22.89 -17.67
C GLY A 184 7.85 -23.65 -17.53
N THR A 185 7.74 -24.79 -18.22
CA THR A 185 6.51 -25.61 -18.25
C THR A 185 6.75 -27.08 -17.92
N ASN A 186 8.01 -27.50 -17.74
CA ASN A 186 8.30 -28.86 -17.36
C ASN A 186 7.84 -29.11 -15.91
N PRO A 187 7.43 -30.34 -15.58
CA PRO A 187 7.10 -30.69 -14.20
C PRO A 187 8.28 -30.39 -13.26
N GLY A 188 8.05 -29.51 -12.29
CA GLY A 188 9.05 -29.14 -11.29
C GLY A 188 9.91 -27.92 -11.64
N ASP A 189 9.70 -27.26 -12.78
CA ASP A 189 10.31 -25.95 -13.06
C ASP A 189 9.91 -24.94 -11.97
N GLU A 190 8.65 -25.03 -11.50
CA GLU A 190 8.03 -24.10 -10.57
C GLU A 190 8.23 -22.67 -11.09
N SER A 191 7.93 -22.42 -12.36
CA SER A 191 8.06 -21.08 -12.94
C SER A 191 7.01 -20.10 -12.36
N LEU A 192 7.18 -18.80 -12.59
CA LEU A 192 6.17 -17.77 -12.32
C LEU A 192 4.83 -18.17 -12.94
N LYS A 193 4.85 -18.63 -14.21
CA LYS A 193 3.70 -19.21 -14.91
C LYS A 193 3.03 -20.33 -14.10
N GLN A 194 3.78 -21.36 -13.73
CA GLN A 194 3.22 -22.51 -13.00
C GLN A 194 2.73 -22.13 -11.60
N TYR A 195 3.41 -21.18 -10.93
CA TYR A 195 2.99 -20.67 -9.63
C TYR A 195 1.62 -20.02 -9.73
N TYR A 196 1.44 -19.08 -10.65
CA TYR A 196 0.19 -18.35 -10.80
C TYR A 196 -0.95 -19.19 -11.39
N GLU A 197 -0.65 -20.18 -12.24
CA GLU A 197 -1.59 -21.22 -12.62
C GLU A 197 -2.07 -22.03 -11.40
N ALA A 198 -1.17 -22.39 -10.48
CA ALA A 198 -1.52 -23.09 -9.25
C ALA A 198 -2.36 -22.21 -8.31
N GLN A 199 -1.91 -20.97 -8.03
CA GLN A 199 -2.58 -20.06 -7.10
C GLN A 199 -4.00 -19.70 -7.55
N SER A 200 -4.21 -19.53 -8.86
CA SER A 200 -5.51 -19.23 -9.47
C SER A 200 -6.35 -20.48 -9.75
N SER A 201 -5.83 -21.68 -9.51
CA SER A 201 -6.45 -22.94 -9.94
C SER A 201 -6.78 -22.98 -11.44
N GLY A 202 -5.85 -22.47 -12.26
CA GLY A 202 -5.91 -22.48 -13.72
C GLY A 202 -6.75 -21.36 -14.34
N ARG A 203 -7.22 -20.39 -13.55
CA ARG A 203 -7.97 -19.22 -14.05
C ARG A 203 -7.05 -18.17 -14.69
N TYR A 204 -5.80 -18.10 -14.24
CA TYR A 204 -4.84 -17.09 -14.63
C TYR A 204 -3.50 -17.73 -14.98
N SER A 205 -2.87 -17.24 -16.03
CA SER A 205 -1.54 -17.65 -16.48
C SER A 205 -0.78 -16.42 -16.96
N VAL A 206 0.53 -16.58 -17.14
CA VAL A 206 1.38 -15.61 -17.83
C VAL A 206 2.13 -16.25 -18.99
N GLU A 207 2.49 -15.43 -19.96
CA GLU A 207 3.44 -15.71 -21.04
C GLU A 207 4.21 -14.43 -21.37
N GLY A 208 5.18 -14.48 -22.28
CA GLY A 208 5.87 -13.25 -22.66
C GLY A 208 7.30 -13.46 -23.16
N GLU A 209 8.09 -12.41 -23.01
CA GLU A 209 9.47 -12.33 -23.50
C GLU A 209 10.42 -12.01 -22.36
N VAL A 210 11.51 -12.78 -22.29
CA VAL A 210 12.71 -12.42 -21.53
C VAL A 210 13.83 -12.17 -22.53
N THR A 211 14.38 -10.95 -22.50
CA THR A 211 15.45 -10.53 -23.40
C THR A 211 16.75 -11.29 -23.12
N ASP A 212 17.71 -11.20 -24.03
CA ASP A 212 19.11 -11.38 -23.63
C ASP A 212 19.56 -10.20 -22.75
N TRP A 213 20.69 -10.35 -22.04
CA TRP A 213 21.26 -9.27 -21.22
C TRP A 213 21.56 -8.03 -22.08
N VAL A 214 20.89 -6.92 -21.78
CA VAL A 214 21.14 -5.60 -22.40
C VAL A 214 22.08 -4.80 -21.53
N LYS A 215 23.08 -4.15 -22.12
CA LYS A 215 24.10 -3.42 -21.37
C LYS A 215 23.82 -1.91 -21.34
N VAL A 216 23.34 -1.39 -20.21
CA VAL A 216 23.11 0.06 -20.04
C VAL A 216 24.43 0.83 -19.91
N PRO A 217 24.46 2.14 -20.23
CA PRO A 217 25.74 2.87 -20.33
C PRO A 217 26.42 3.14 -18.99
N TYR A 218 25.65 3.47 -17.95
CA TYR A 218 26.16 3.88 -16.64
C TYR A 218 26.37 2.72 -15.68
N ASN A 219 27.16 2.95 -14.64
CA ASN A 219 27.30 2.05 -13.50
C ASN A 219 26.06 2.10 -12.59
N GLU A 220 25.98 1.14 -11.66
CA GLU A 220 24.81 0.94 -10.81
C GLU A 220 24.49 2.17 -9.95
N ALA A 221 25.49 2.91 -9.47
CA ALA A 221 25.33 4.19 -8.77
C ALA A 221 24.34 5.17 -9.43
N ARG A 222 24.25 5.22 -10.77
CA ARG A 222 23.30 6.10 -11.48
C ARG A 222 21.85 5.71 -11.20
N TYR A 223 21.62 4.44 -10.97
CA TYR A 223 20.30 3.82 -10.95
C TYR A 223 19.89 3.39 -9.54
N GLY A 224 20.79 2.79 -8.77
CA GLY A 224 20.51 2.19 -7.47
C GLY A 224 20.77 3.08 -6.27
N ARG A 225 21.80 3.95 -6.30
CA ARG A 225 22.24 4.70 -5.10
C ARG A 225 21.10 5.30 -4.30
N SER A 226 21.04 4.93 -3.02
CA SER A 226 19.95 5.25 -2.08
C SER A 226 20.52 5.61 -0.69
N GLY A 227 19.68 5.70 0.35
CA GLY A 227 20.10 5.83 1.77
C GLY A 227 20.68 7.19 2.21
N GLY A 228 21.19 7.98 1.27
CA GLY A 228 21.70 9.33 1.51
C GLY A 228 21.42 10.29 0.35
N TYR A 229 22.14 10.12 -0.76
CA TYR A 229 21.91 10.88 -1.99
C TYR A 229 21.51 9.92 -3.13
N PRO A 230 20.42 10.20 -3.88
CA PRO A 230 19.73 11.48 -3.99
C PRO A 230 18.60 11.68 -2.98
N CYS A 231 18.25 10.65 -2.21
CA CYS A 231 17.24 10.71 -1.18
C CYS A 231 17.61 9.78 -0.01
N ALA A 232 16.98 9.97 1.15
CA ALA A 232 17.24 9.18 2.36
C ALA A 232 16.42 7.86 2.42
N SER A 233 15.68 7.54 1.37
CA SER A 233 14.93 6.28 1.24
C SER A 233 15.85 5.22 0.62
N ASN A 234 15.55 3.94 0.87
CA ASN A 234 16.24 2.80 0.24
C ASN A 234 15.92 2.67 -1.25
N VAL A 235 14.83 3.30 -1.70
CA VAL A 235 14.53 3.44 -3.13
C VAL A 235 14.29 4.91 -3.46
N CYS A 236 14.97 5.38 -4.50
CA CYS A 236 14.92 6.76 -4.95
C CYS A 236 14.52 6.84 -6.45
N THR A 237 14.10 8.03 -6.92
CA THR A 237 13.60 8.25 -8.29
C THR A 237 14.66 8.06 -9.40
N ASN A 238 15.93 7.88 -9.04
CA ASN A 238 17.01 7.60 -9.98
C ASN A 238 16.83 6.25 -10.69
N THR A 239 16.21 5.26 -10.04
CA THR A 239 15.91 3.94 -10.61
C THR A 239 15.04 4.01 -11.87
N TRP A 240 14.15 5.01 -11.99
CA TRP A 240 13.34 5.21 -13.20
C TRP A 240 14.17 5.36 -14.47
N ASN A 241 15.40 5.84 -14.35
CA ASN A 241 16.30 5.97 -15.49
C ASN A 241 16.82 4.62 -15.97
N LEU A 242 16.86 3.58 -15.11
CA LEU A 242 17.18 2.23 -15.54
C LEU A 242 16.07 1.68 -16.44
N VAL A 243 14.81 1.92 -16.08
CA VAL A 243 13.64 1.56 -16.91
C VAL A 243 13.77 2.18 -18.31
N ALA A 244 14.03 3.49 -18.37
CA ALA A 244 14.18 4.20 -19.63
C ALA A 244 15.41 3.73 -20.43
N ASP A 245 16.58 3.64 -19.79
CA ASP A 245 17.84 3.32 -20.47
C ASP A 245 17.88 1.86 -20.92
N ALA A 246 17.35 0.92 -20.13
CA ALA A 246 17.27 -0.49 -20.50
C ALA A 246 16.31 -0.71 -21.68
N ALA A 247 15.14 -0.06 -21.67
CA ALA A 247 14.19 -0.13 -22.78
C ALA A 247 14.77 0.48 -24.08
N ASN A 248 15.45 1.63 -23.98
CA ASN A 248 16.09 2.26 -25.13
C ASN A 248 17.28 1.45 -25.66
N GLN A 249 18.07 0.84 -24.77
CA GLN A 249 19.17 -0.04 -25.14
C GLN A 249 18.64 -1.29 -25.84
N TRP A 250 17.58 -1.92 -25.33
CA TRP A 250 16.92 -3.05 -26.00
C TRP A 250 16.47 -2.67 -27.43
N VAL A 251 15.83 -1.51 -27.62
CA VAL A 251 15.45 -1.03 -28.96
C VAL A 251 16.68 -0.88 -29.87
N ALA A 252 17.77 -0.33 -29.36
CA ALA A 252 19.02 -0.18 -30.12
C ALA A 252 19.60 -1.55 -30.52
N ASP A 253 19.56 -2.53 -29.61
CA ASP A 253 20.04 -3.89 -29.84
C ASP A 253 19.17 -4.64 -30.85
N GLN A 254 17.84 -4.50 -30.79
CA GLN A 254 16.92 -5.06 -31.78
C GLN A 254 17.18 -4.47 -33.19
N LYS A 255 17.47 -3.17 -33.28
CA LYS A 255 17.86 -2.53 -34.56
C LYS A 255 19.19 -3.04 -35.07
N ALA A 256 20.17 -3.21 -34.18
CA ALA A 256 21.47 -3.79 -34.53
C ALA A 256 21.33 -5.25 -35.01
N ALA A 257 20.35 -5.99 -34.46
CA ALA A 257 19.96 -7.33 -34.90
C ALA A 257 19.14 -7.34 -36.21
N GLY A 258 18.79 -6.16 -36.76
CA GLY A 258 18.15 -6.01 -38.06
C GLY A 258 16.63 -5.82 -38.05
N LYS A 259 15.99 -5.72 -36.87
CA LYS A 259 14.56 -5.36 -36.79
C LYS A 259 14.36 -3.90 -37.18
N THR A 260 13.28 -3.64 -37.91
CA THR A 260 12.83 -2.29 -38.26
C THR A 260 12.06 -1.64 -37.11
N ASP A 261 11.96 -0.30 -37.10
CA ASP A 261 11.13 0.44 -36.14
C ASP A 261 9.67 -0.06 -36.09
N ALA A 262 9.13 -0.45 -37.25
CA ALA A 262 7.76 -0.95 -37.34
C ALA A 262 7.57 -2.34 -36.71
N GLU A 263 8.57 -3.22 -36.83
CA GLU A 263 8.54 -4.55 -36.20
C GLU A 263 8.64 -4.43 -34.69
N ILE A 264 9.56 -3.60 -34.18
CA ILE A 264 9.73 -3.34 -32.75
C ILE A 264 8.44 -2.72 -32.18
N ALA A 265 7.86 -1.72 -32.86
CA ALA A 265 6.61 -1.11 -32.42
C ALA A 265 5.44 -2.10 -32.40
N ALA A 266 5.36 -3.03 -33.37
CA ALA A 266 4.32 -4.04 -33.41
C ALA A 266 4.47 -5.09 -32.29
N GLU A 267 5.71 -5.44 -31.94
CA GLU A 267 6.04 -6.38 -30.86
C GLU A 267 5.59 -5.83 -29.50
N VAL A 268 6.05 -4.63 -29.13
CA VAL A 268 5.70 -4.02 -27.84
C VAL A 268 4.21 -3.67 -27.76
N LYS A 269 3.59 -3.24 -28.86
CA LYS A 269 2.14 -3.01 -28.91
C LYS A 269 1.32 -4.28 -28.67
N SER A 270 1.88 -5.46 -28.93
CA SER A 270 1.17 -6.72 -28.69
C SER A 270 1.09 -7.09 -27.20
N MET A 271 1.82 -6.37 -26.34
CA MET A 271 1.93 -6.53 -24.89
C MET A 271 1.16 -5.43 -24.12
N ASP A 272 0.35 -4.64 -24.83
CA ASP A 272 -0.58 -3.63 -24.31
C ASP A 272 -2.00 -4.11 -24.65
N GLN A 273 -2.64 -4.78 -23.70
CA GLN A 273 -3.96 -5.39 -23.79
C GLN A 273 -4.83 -5.14 -22.55
N TRP A 274 -4.27 -4.56 -21.49
CA TRP A 274 -4.94 -4.34 -20.22
C TRP A 274 -4.97 -2.86 -19.83
N ASP A 275 -6.18 -2.30 -19.80
CA ASP A 275 -6.46 -1.02 -19.17
C ASP A 275 -6.60 -1.24 -17.67
N ARG A 276 -5.44 -1.29 -17.00
CA ARG A 276 -5.32 -1.56 -15.56
C ARG A 276 -6.21 -0.63 -14.71
N TYR A 277 -6.42 0.60 -15.17
CA TYR A 277 -7.03 1.68 -14.40
C TYR A 277 -8.44 2.06 -14.87
N ASP A 278 -9.01 1.38 -15.87
CA ASP A 278 -10.28 1.75 -16.53
C ASP A 278 -10.29 3.26 -16.83
N HIS A 279 -9.22 3.73 -17.46
CA HIS A 279 -8.92 5.16 -17.58
C HIS A 279 -10.02 5.92 -18.34
N ASP A 280 -10.80 5.24 -19.18
CA ASP A 280 -11.90 5.82 -19.94
C ASP A 280 -13.29 5.60 -19.30
N GLY A 281 -13.38 4.72 -18.29
CA GLY A 281 -14.53 4.53 -17.39
C GLY A 281 -15.69 3.76 -18.00
N ASP A 282 -15.42 2.84 -18.92
CA ASP A 282 -16.43 2.00 -19.57
C ASP A 282 -16.53 0.58 -18.95
N GLY A 283 -15.61 0.24 -18.04
CA GLY A 283 -15.55 -1.03 -17.34
C GLY A 283 -14.96 -2.18 -18.15
N ASN A 284 -14.40 -1.91 -19.33
CA ASN A 284 -13.68 -2.86 -20.15
C ASN A 284 -12.18 -2.79 -19.89
N PHE A 285 -11.71 -3.60 -18.95
CA PHE A 285 -10.29 -3.69 -18.64
C PHE A 285 -9.48 -4.39 -19.76
N ASN A 286 -10.11 -5.19 -20.64
CA ASN A 286 -9.39 -5.92 -21.69
C ASN A 286 -9.29 -5.11 -22.99
N GLU A 287 -8.71 -3.92 -22.89
CA GLU A 287 -8.32 -3.07 -24.02
C GLU A 287 -7.00 -2.34 -23.76
N SER A 288 -6.45 -1.70 -24.79
CA SER A 288 -5.15 -1.02 -24.72
C SER A 288 -5.28 0.39 -24.16
N ASP A 289 -4.40 0.74 -23.23
CA ASP A 289 -4.30 2.08 -22.63
C ASP A 289 -3.03 2.84 -23.10
N GLY A 290 -2.15 2.16 -23.83
CA GLY A 290 -0.89 2.71 -24.36
C GLY A 290 0.35 2.38 -23.50
N TYR A 291 0.18 1.62 -22.42
CA TYR A 291 1.24 1.13 -21.56
C TYR A 291 1.44 -0.39 -21.73
N ILE A 292 2.65 -0.88 -21.48
CA ILE A 292 2.89 -2.33 -21.35
C ILE A 292 2.14 -2.86 -20.13
N ASP A 293 1.40 -3.96 -20.29
CA ASP A 293 0.56 -4.54 -19.25
C ASP A 293 1.36 -4.92 -18.00
N HIS A 294 2.52 -5.56 -18.21
CA HIS A 294 3.42 -6.05 -17.17
C HIS A 294 4.87 -5.91 -17.64
N PHE A 295 5.65 -5.04 -16.98
CA PHE A 295 7.06 -4.83 -17.30
C PHE A 295 7.96 -5.14 -16.10
N GLN A 296 9.03 -5.89 -16.33
CA GLN A 296 9.96 -6.29 -15.26
C GLN A 296 11.41 -6.12 -15.67
N ILE A 297 12.26 -5.81 -14.70
CA ILE A 297 13.72 -5.78 -14.86
C ILE A 297 14.36 -6.80 -13.93
N VAL A 298 15.28 -7.59 -14.48
CA VAL A 298 16.27 -8.30 -13.66
C VAL A 298 17.60 -7.61 -13.84
N HIS A 299 18.18 -7.05 -12.78
CA HIS A 299 19.49 -6.40 -12.87
C HIS A 299 20.63 -7.36 -12.50
N SER A 300 21.82 -7.13 -13.06
CA SER A 300 23.02 -7.86 -12.64
C SER A 300 23.47 -7.44 -11.24
N GLY A 301 24.11 -8.35 -10.50
CA GLY A 301 24.48 -8.11 -9.10
C GLY A 301 23.40 -8.52 -8.09
N GLY A 302 23.75 -8.47 -6.81
CA GLY A 302 22.87 -8.83 -5.70
C GLY A 302 21.95 -7.70 -5.26
N ASP A 303 20.96 -8.05 -4.44
CA ASP A 303 20.03 -7.10 -3.83
C ASP A 303 20.72 -6.23 -2.77
N GLU A 304 20.36 -4.95 -2.69
CA GLU A 304 20.71 -4.10 -1.54
C GLU A 304 20.13 -4.69 -0.24
N ALA A 305 18.91 -5.25 -0.30
CA ALA A 305 18.20 -5.84 0.84
C ALA A 305 18.89 -7.06 1.44
N ASP A 306 19.78 -7.72 0.68
CA ASP A 306 20.58 -8.86 1.13
C ASP A 306 22.06 -8.49 1.35
N GLY A 307 22.39 -7.20 1.24
CA GLY A 307 23.72 -6.66 1.49
C GLY A 307 24.73 -7.04 0.41
N ASP A 308 24.49 -6.63 -0.84
CA ASP A 308 25.42 -6.89 -1.95
C ASP A 308 26.88 -6.57 -1.56
N PRO A 309 27.80 -7.54 -1.67
CA PRO A 309 29.15 -7.42 -1.13
C PRO A 309 30.06 -6.49 -1.95
N HIS A 310 29.62 -6.04 -3.13
CA HIS A 310 30.43 -5.26 -4.06
C HIS A 310 29.94 -3.83 -4.21
N GLN A 311 28.65 -3.64 -4.42
CA GLN A 311 28.01 -2.39 -4.76
C GLN A 311 27.44 -1.72 -3.50
N GLY A 312 27.11 -2.47 -2.45
CA GLY A 312 26.70 -1.86 -1.17
C GLY A 312 25.50 -0.93 -1.36
N GLU A 313 25.58 0.32 -0.87
CA GLU A 313 24.54 1.36 -1.09
C GLU A 313 24.25 1.70 -2.57
N ASP A 314 25.14 1.33 -3.51
CA ASP A 314 24.91 1.52 -4.94
C ASP A 314 24.05 0.40 -5.55
N ALA A 315 23.86 -0.72 -4.84
CA ALA A 315 23.01 -1.82 -5.28
C ALA A 315 21.54 -1.39 -5.32
N ILE A 316 20.74 -2.03 -6.17
CA ILE A 316 19.30 -1.77 -6.22
C ILE A 316 18.57 -2.64 -5.18
N TRP A 317 17.73 -2.03 -4.36
CA TRP A 317 16.74 -2.73 -3.54
C TRP A 317 15.58 -3.21 -4.42
N SER A 318 15.17 -4.48 -4.34
CA SER A 318 14.02 -5.01 -5.11
C SER A 318 12.68 -4.35 -4.78
N HIS A 319 11.91 -3.94 -5.80
CA HIS A 319 10.62 -3.28 -5.58
C HIS A 319 9.72 -3.29 -6.81
N ARG A 320 8.46 -2.93 -6.60
CA ARG A 320 7.47 -2.47 -7.57
C ARG A 320 7.27 -0.96 -7.45
N TRP A 321 7.17 -0.26 -8.58
CA TRP A 321 6.81 1.17 -8.62
C TRP A 321 6.20 1.58 -9.96
N TYR A 322 6.02 2.89 -10.15
CA TYR A 322 5.57 3.51 -11.38
C TYR A 322 6.61 4.51 -11.88
N ALA A 323 7.17 4.27 -13.06
CA ALA A 323 8.23 5.10 -13.63
C ALA A 323 7.74 6.51 -13.94
N PHE A 324 8.50 7.53 -13.52
CA PHE A 324 8.19 8.94 -13.78
C PHE A 324 6.77 9.36 -13.37
N ALA A 325 6.27 8.82 -12.25
CA ALA A 325 4.95 9.17 -11.71
C ALA A 325 4.80 10.68 -11.42
N SER A 326 5.90 11.39 -11.16
CA SER A 326 5.91 12.85 -10.99
C SER A 326 5.48 13.64 -12.23
N ASP A 327 5.45 13.00 -13.40
CA ASP A 327 5.08 13.63 -14.67
C ASP A 327 3.64 13.29 -15.10
N GLN A 328 2.82 12.72 -14.19
CA GLN A 328 1.40 12.49 -14.42
C GLN A 328 0.69 13.78 -14.85
N GLY A 329 -0.16 13.67 -15.88
CA GLY A 329 -0.80 14.78 -16.58
C GLY A 329 0.06 15.47 -17.65
N VAL A 330 1.35 15.15 -17.75
CA VAL A 330 2.32 15.82 -18.64
C VAL A 330 2.88 14.88 -19.70
N THR A 331 3.37 13.71 -19.31
CA THR A 331 3.98 12.72 -20.23
C THR A 331 3.18 11.41 -20.25
N GLY A 332 3.36 10.58 -21.29
CA GLY A 332 2.60 9.33 -21.50
C GLY A 332 1.83 9.28 -22.83
N PRO A 333 0.99 8.26 -23.03
CA PRO A 333 0.05 8.16 -24.14
C PRO A 333 -0.85 9.40 -24.27
N PRO A 334 -1.14 9.90 -25.49
CA PRO A 334 -1.88 11.15 -25.67
C PRO A 334 -3.27 11.24 -25.00
N ASN A 335 -3.93 10.10 -24.79
CA ASN A 335 -5.26 10.04 -24.18
C ASN A 335 -5.22 9.70 -22.68
N PHE A 336 -4.07 9.26 -22.18
CA PHE A 336 -3.86 8.87 -20.80
C PHE A 336 -2.41 9.20 -20.38
N PRO A 337 -2.06 10.49 -20.24
CA PRO A 337 -0.70 10.90 -19.91
C PRO A 337 -0.41 10.67 -18.43
N ALA A 338 -0.16 9.42 -18.03
CA ALA A 338 0.05 9.02 -16.65
C ALA A 338 1.54 9.01 -16.24
N GLY A 339 2.44 9.68 -16.96
CA GLY A 339 3.88 9.55 -16.76
C GLY A 339 4.47 8.36 -17.54
N GLY A 340 5.60 7.83 -17.08
CA GLY A 340 6.26 6.66 -17.66
C GLY A 340 7.43 6.95 -18.59
N ALA A 341 8.04 5.88 -19.09
CA ALA A 341 9.11 5.91 -20.08
C ALA A 341 8.64 5.34 -21.43
N GLN A 342 8.76 6.11 -22.51
CA GLN A 342 8.43 5.61 -23.84
C GLN A 342 9.48 4.59 -24.32
N ILE A 343 9.05 3.46 -24.87
CA ILE A 343 9.96 2.46 -25.43
C ILE A 343 10.45 2.94 -26.80
N GLY A 344 11.64 3.55 -26.84
CA GLY A 344 12.17 4.18 -28.05
C GLY A 344 11.18 5.20 -28.64
N ASN A 345 10.81 5.01 -29.92
CA ASN A 345 9.80 5.83 -30.61
C ASN A 345 8.56 5.01 -31.02
N THR A 346 8.24 3.95 -30.27
CA THR A 346 7.21 2.97 -30.65
C THR A 346 5.77 3.48 -30.45
N GLY A 347 5.59 4.48 -29.59
CA GLY A 347 4.26 4.93 -29.16
C GLY A 347 3.73 4.25 -27.90
N ILE A 348 4.41 3.20 -27.43
CA ILE A 348 4.06 2.44 -26.21
C ILE A 348 4.97 2.85 -25.06
N TRP A 349 4.42 2.87 -23.85
CA TRP A 349 5.07 3.37 -22.64
C TRP A 349 5.21 2.28 -21.57
N ILE A 350 6.14 2.48 -20.65
CA ILE A 350 6.28 1.70 -19.43
C ILE A 350 5.91 2.63 -18.28
N GLY A 351 4.86 2.27 -17.54
CA GLY A 351 4.42 2.96 -16.33
C GLY A 351 4.82 2.13 -15.12
N ASP A 352 3.94 1.20 -14.73
CA ASP A 352 4.23 0.19 -13.72
C ASP A 352 5.41 -0.70 -14.10
N TYR A 353 6.30 -0.94 -13.15
CA TYR A 353 7.39 -1.89 -13.29
C TYR A 353 7.69 -2.59 -11.96
N THR A 354 8.30 -3.77 -12.07
CA THR A 354 8.97 -4.44 -10.94
C THR A 354 10.45 -4.65 -11.25
N ILE A 355 11.31 -4.66 -10.24
CA ILE A 355 12.74 -4.90 -10.39
C ILE A 355 13.25 -5.91 -9.36
N GLN A 356 14.05 -6.88 -9.82
CA GLN A 356 14.63 -7.96 -9.01
C GLN A 356 16.12 -8.15 -9.32
N PRO A 357 16.89 -8.77 -8.40
CA PRO A 357 18.32 -8.96 -8.56
C PRO A 357 18.64 -10.26 -9.29
N GLU A 358 19.88 -10.40 -9.73
CA GLU A 358 20.36 -11.56 -10.48
C GLU A 358 20.23 -12.86 -9.67
N ASN A 359 20.56 -12.82 -8.37
CA ASN A 359 20.42 -13.94 -7.45
C ASN A 359 19.05 -14.00 -6.75
N GLY A 360 18.04 -13.29 -7.27
CA GLY A 360 16.66 -13.40 -6.79
C GLY A 360 16.16 -14.84 -6.83
N GLY A 361 15.63 -15.32 -5.70
CA GLY A 361 14.97 -16.62 -5.67
C GLY A 361 13.60 -16.58 -6.35
N ARG A 362 13.04 -17.74 -6.71
CA ARG A 362 11.68 -17.80 -7.31
C ARG A 362 10.64 -17.07 -6.47
N SER A 363 10.77 -17.07 -5.14
CA SER A 363 9.82 -16.37 -4.26
C SER A 363 9.76 -14.87 -4.51
N VAL A 364 10.90 -14.24 -4.84
CA VAL A 364 10.97 -12.80 -5.14
C VAL A 364 10.20 -12.51 -6.41
N PHE A 365 10.45 -13.25 -7.50
CA PHE A 365 9.69 -13.11 -8.74
C PHE A 365 8.19 -13.30 -8.56
N TYR A 366 7.77 -14.25 -7.72
CA TYR A 366 6.35 -14.44 -7.43
C TYR A 366 5.78 -13.25 -6.66
N HIS A 367 6.50 -12.78 -5.62
CA HIS A 367 6.08 -11.72 -4.71
C HIS A 367 5.93 -10.39 -5.46
N GLU A 368 6.95 -10.00 -6.22
CA GLU A 368 6.93 -8.77 -7.02
C GLU A 368 5.81 -8.78 -8.06
N TYR A 369 5.59 -9.91 -8.71
CA TYR A 369 4.45 -10.02 -9.61
C TYR A 369 3.09 -9.98 -8.89
N GLY A 370 3.05 -10.32 -7.60
CA GLY A 370 1.88 -10.14 -6.75
C GLY A 370 1.51 -8.67 -6.61
N HIS A 371 2.51 -7.79 -6.43
CA HIS A 371 2.32 -6.34 -6.45
C HIS A 371 1.82 -5.82 -7.80
N ASP A 372 2.34 -6.37 -8.89
CA ASP A 372 1.89 -6.01 -10.23
C ASP A 372 0.40 -6.34 -10.48
N LEU A 373 -0.11 -7.40 -9.83
CA LEU A 373 -1.53 -7.73 -9.77
C LEU A 373 -2.33 -6.91 -8.75
N GLY A 374 -1.69 -5.97 -8.05
CA GLY A 374 -2.29 -5.04 -7.09
C GLY A 374 -2.48 -5.62 -5.69
N LEU A 375 -1.73 -6.66 -5.32
CA LEU A 375 -1.63 -7.08 -3.93
C LEU A 375 -0.64 -6.18 -3.18
N PRO A 376 -1.02 -5.59 -2.04
CA PRO A 376 -0.07 -4.88 -1.19
C PRO A 376 0.80 -5.83 -0.37
N ASP A 377 1.88 -5.30 0.20
CA ASP A 377 2.67 -5.98 1.22
C ASP A 377 1.85 -6.25 2.49
N ASP A 378 1.98 -7.46 3.03
CA ASP A 378 1.30 -7.92 4.24
C ASP A 378 2.19 -7.85 5.50
N TYR A 379 3.47 -7.45 5.39
CA TYR A 379 4.36 -7.15 6.53
C TYR A 379 4.24 -5.68 7.01
N ASN A 380 5.04 -5.25 8.01
CA ASN A 380 5.07 -3.84 8.41
C ASN A 380 5.91 -3.03 7.41
N VAL A 381 5.28 -2.13 6.64
CA VAL A 381 5.94 -1.39 5.56
C VAL A 381 6.54 -0.04 5.98
N VAL A 382 6.02 0.59 7.05
CA VAL A 382 6.48 1.92 7.49
C VAL A 382 7.59 1.81 8.53
N SER A 383 7.35 1.02 9.58
CA SER A 383 8.27 0.84 10.69
C SER A 383 9.27 -0.30 10.45
N GLY A 384 9.02 -1.12 9.43
CA GLY A 384 9.72 -2.37 9.17
C GLY A 384 9.56 -3.44 10.24
N GLY A 385 10.21 -4.58 10.04
CA GLY A 385 10.19 -5.71 10.98
C GLY A 385 8.98 -6.63 10.87
N ASP A 386 8.92 -7.64 11.75
CA ASP A 386 7.91 -8.70 11.68
C ASP A 386 6.52 -8.30 12.17
N ASN A 387 5.49 -8.91 11.59
CA ASN A 387 4.14 -8.93 12.13
C ASN A 387 3.63 -10.38 12.25
N ASN A 388 2.32 -10.58 12.17
CA ASN A 388 1.69 -11.89 12.30
C ASN A 388 1.35 -12.59 10.98
N ASN A 389 1.62 -11.97 9.81
CA ASN A 389 1.42 -12.61 8.51
C ASN A 389 2.58 -13.55 8.16
N GLU A 390 3.81 -13.04 8.13
CA GLU A 390 5.05 -13.84 8.04
C GLU A 390 5.01 -14.90 6.93
N HIS A 391 5.46 -16.13 7.20
CA HIS A 391 5.47 -17.18 6.17
C HIS A 391 4.07 -17.70 5.78
N TRP A 392 2.98 -17.20 6.37
CA TRP A 392 1.63 -17.68 6.00
C TRP A 392 1.15 -17.20 4.64
N THR A 393 1.77 -16.18 4.06
CA THR A 393 1.41 -15.66 2.75
C THR A 393 2.66 -15.22 1.99
N LEU A 394 2.65 -15.41 0.67
CA LEU A 394 3.70 -14.91 -0.22
C LEU A 394 3.93 -13.40 -0.05
N MET A 395 2.88 -12.63 0.20
CA MET A 395 2.96 -11.17 0.30
C MET A 395 3.54 -10.66 1.63
N ALA A 396 4.03 -11.56 2.49
CA ALA A 396 4.75 -11.19 3.71
C ALA A 396 6.18 -11.73 3.66
N GLN A 397 6.57 -12.66 4.52
CA GLN A 397 7.88 -13.30 4.40
C GLN A 397 7.83 -14.39 3.31
N SER A 398 8.10 -13.97 2.07
CA SER A 398 7.98 -14.80 0.87
C SER A 398 9.00 -15.94 0.80
N ARG A 399 10.15 -15.79 1.45
CA ARG A 399 11.30 -16.68 1.30
C ARG A 399 11.11 -17.99 2.05
N LEU A 400 10.98 -19.09 1.31
CA LEU A 400 10.98 -20.46 1.83
C LEU A 400 12.09 -21.28 1.14
N GLY A 401 12.29 -22.51 1.59
CA GLY A 401 13.25 -23.44 1.02
C GLY A 401 12.78 -24.89 1.09
N ALA A 402 13.13 -25.68 0.08
CA ALA A 402 13.05 -27.13 0.16
C ALA A 402 14.19 -27.66 1.04
N LYS A 403 14.03 -28.89 1.55
CA LYS A 403 14.97 -29.52 2.48
C LYS A 403 16.44 -29.53 2.00
N ASN A 404 16.68 -29.56 0.68
CA ASN A 404 18.02 -29.67 0.10
C ASN A 404 18.37 -28.46 -0.79
N ASP A 405 17.59 -27.38 -0.73
CA ASP A 405 17.98 -26.15 -1.43
C ASP A 405 19.21 -25.55 -0.71
N GLU A 406 20.09 -24.90 -1.47
CA GLU A 406 21.37 -24.39 -0.93
C GLU A 406 21.27 -23.00 -0.29
N GLY A 407 20.15 -22.30 -0.50
CA GLY A 407 19.85 -20.98 0.03
C GLY A 407 18.36 -20.84 0.36
N ILE A 408 18.00 -19.76 1.05
CA ILE A 408 16.61 -19.41 1.35
C ILE A 408 16.01 -18.60 0.19
N GLY A 409 14.70 -18.71 -0.05
CA GLY A 409 14.00 -17.93 -1.08
C GLY A 409 13.91 -18.59 -2.46
N ASP A 410 14.59 -19.73 -2.67
CA ASP A 410 14.44 -20.47 -3.95
C ASP A 410 13.01 -21.01 -4.15
N ARG A 411 12.22 -21.09 -3.06
CA ARG A 411 10.81 -21.49 -3.05
C ARG A 411 9.92 -20.41 -2.43
N GLY A 412 8.71 -20.26 -2.95
CA GLY A 412 7.64 -19.46 -2.35
C GLY A 412 6.55 -20.33 -1.69
N GLY A 413 5.76 -19.73 -0.81
CA GLY A 413 4.53 -20.33 -0.24
C GLY A 413 3.29 -20.00 -1.06
N ASP A 414 2.14 -20.61 -0.74
CA ASP A 414 0.87 -20.21 -1.37
C ASP A 414 0.45 -18.79 -0.91
N LEU A 415 -0.34 -18.11 -1.75
CA LEU A 415 -1.01 -16.88 -1.38
C LEU A 415 -2.00 -17.13 -0.22
N GLY A 416 -2.09 -16.17 0.70
CA GLY A 416 -3.08 -16.17 1.76
C GLY A 416 -4.52 -16.13 1.23
N ALA A 417 -5.49 -16.58 2.02
CA ALA A 417 -6.90 -16.57 1.61
C ALA A 417 -7.39 -15.16 1.28
N TRP A 418 -6.96 -14.13 2.03
CA TRP A 418 -7.29 -12.75 1.73
C TRP A 418 -6.70 -12.30 0.38
N ASN A 419 -5.44 -12.63 0.08
CA ASN A 419 -4.83 -12.27 -1.20
C ASN A 419 -5.55 -12.94 -2.38
N LYS A 420 -5.88 -14.24 -2.26
CA LYS A 420 -6.70 -14.94 -3.28
C LYS A 420 -8.09 -14.33 -3.39
N LEU A 421 -8.69 -13.86 -2.30
CA LEU A 421 -9.99 -13.17 -2.33
C LEU A 421 -9.90 -11.85 -3.12
N GLN A 422 -8.84 -11.05 -2.91
CA GLN A 422 -8.64 -9.79 -3.64
C GLN A 422 -8.48 -9.98 -5.15
N LEU A 423 -7.85 -11.09 -5.57
CA LEU A 423 -7.65 -11.43 -6.99
C LEU A 423 -8.85 -12.16 -7.62
N GLY A 424 -9.91 -12.44 -6.86
CA GLY A 424 -11.05 -13.24 -7.33
C GLY A 424 -10.69 -14.73 -7.52
N TRP A 425 -9.62 -15.19 -6.89
CA TRP A 425 -9.08 -16.54 -6.99
C TRP A 425 -9.51 -17.47 -5.85
N LEU A 426 -10.08 -16.94 -4.77
CA LEU A 426 -10.58 -17.78 -3.68
C LEU A 426 -11.97 -18.36 -4.02
N ASP A 427 -12.14 -19.68 -3.85
CA ASP A 427 -13.46 -20.31 -3.77
C ASP A 427 -13.91 -20.38 -2.29
N TYR A 428 -15.02 -19.70 -1.95
CA TYR A 428 -15.40 -19.49 -0.55
C TYR A 428 -16.91 -19.54 -0.32
N GLU A 429 -17.27 -19.84 0.93
CA GLU A 429 -18.64 -19.74 1.44
C GLU A 429 -18.79 -18.49 2.33
N VAL A 430 -19.86 -17.72 2.12
CA VAL A 430 -20.17 -16.54 2.96
C VAL A 430 -21.09 -16.93 4.11
N VAL A 431 -20.73 -16.53 5.34
CA VAL A 431 -21.55 -16.71 6.54
C VAL A 431 -21.70 -15.38 7.26
N VAL A 432 -22.91 -14.96 7.57
CA VAL A 432 -23.12 -13.74 8.37
C VAL A 432 -23.01 -14.08 9.85
N ALA A 433 -22.34 -13.24 10.64
CA ALA A 433 -22.23 -13.39 12.09
C ALA A 433 -23.60 -13.63 12.75
N GLY A 434 -23.65 -14.54 13.73
CA GLY A 434 -24.87 -15.01 14.38
C GLY A 434 -25.61 -16.15 13.65
N GLN A 435 -25.23 -16.48 12.41
CA GLN A 435 -25.71 -17.70 11.75
C GLN A 435 -24.94 -18.93 12.23
N LYS A 436 -25.65 -20.06 12.30
CA LYS A 436 -25.04 -21.37 12.57
C LYS A 436 -24.88 -22.14 11.28
N ARG A 437 -23.64 -22.50 10.94
CA ARG A 437 -23.31 -23.29 9.74
C ARG A 437 -22.31 -24.38 10.07
N THR A 438 -22.38 -25.47 9.32
CA THR A 438 -21.34 -26.51 9.31
C THR A 438 -20.92 -26.67 7.87
N LEU A 439 -19.63 -26.51 7.61
CA LEU A 439 -19.04 -26.51 6.28
C LEU A 439 -18.00 -27.61 6.19
N GLU A 440 -17.87 -28.18 4.99
CA GLU A 440 -16.70 -28.98 4.64
C GLU A 440 -15.83 -28.15 3.71
N LEU A 441 -14.61 -27.87 4.13
CA LEU A 441 -13.62 -27.12 3.38
C LEU A 441 -12.63 -28.07 2.70
N GLY A 442 -12.22 -27.70 1.50
CA GLY A 442 -11.07 -28.23 0.79
C GLY A 442 -9.76 -27.54 1.25
N PRO A 443 -8.63 -27.85 0.61
CA PRO A 443 -7.38 -27.12 0.82
C PRO A 443 -7.47 -25.66 0.34
N GLN A 444 -6.82 -24.72 1.02
CA GLN A 444 -6.70 -23.32 0.57
C GLN A 444 -5.84 -23.20 -0.69
N GLU A 445 -4.95 -24.16 -0.90
CA GLU A 445 -3.90 -24.08 -1.90
C GLU A 445 -4.44 -24.20 -3.34
N TYR A 446 -5.51 -24.97 -3.56
CA TYR A 446 -6.13 -25.18 -4.88
C TYR A 446 -7.62 -25.51 -4.79
N ASN A 447 -8.37 -25.28 -5.87
CA ASN A 447 -9.80 -25.58 -5.92
C ASN A 447 -10.10 -27.09 -5.86
N SER A 448 -11.17 -27.44 -5.16
CA SER A 448 -11.72 -28.79 -5.11
C SER A 448 -13.25 -28.72 -5.24
N ASP A 449 -13.96 -29.85 -5.12
CA ASP A 449 -15.43 -29.85 -5.03
C ASP A 449 -15.96 -29.15 -3.75
N LYS A 450 -15.07 -28.80 -2.83
CA LYS A 450 -15.34 -28.10 -1.58
C LYS A 450 -14.68 -26.73 -1.60
N ALA A 451 -15.38 -25.74 -1.05
CA ALA A 451 -14.86 -24.40 -0.86
C ALA A 451 -13.52 -24.41 -0.09
N GLN A 452 -12.61 -23.53 -0.48
CA GLN A 452 -11.28 -23.39 0.10
C GLN A 452 -11.33 -22.69 1.47
N ALA A 453 -12.29 -21.78 1.64
CA ALA A 453 -12.42 -20.96 2.84
C ALA A 453 -13.88 -20.62 3.20
N ALA A 454 -14.07 -20.11 4.41
CA ALA A 454 -15.28 -19.40 4.80
C ALA A 454 -14.96 -17.92 5.08
N VAL A 455 -15.77 -17.02 4.54
CA VAL A 455 -15.73 -15.58 4.84
C VAL A 455 -16.90 -15.25 5.76
N VAL A 456 -16.61 -14.87 7.00
CA VAL A 456 -17.60 -14.50 8.00
C VAL A 456 -17.79 -12.99 8.01
N VAL A 457 -18.93 -12.50 7.52
CA VAL A 457 -19.29 -11.07 7.52
C VAL A 457 -19.73 -10.65 8.91
N LEU A 458 -19.08 -9.63 9.47
CA LEU A 458 -19.35 -9.12 10.81
C LEU A 458 -20.21 -7.85 10.76
N PRO A 459 -20.86 -7.46 11.88
CA PRO A 459 -21.43 -6.13 11.99
C PRO A 459 -20.32 -5.09 11.87
N GLN A 460 -20.58 -4.01 11.10
CA GLN A 460 -19.62 -2.93 10.91
C GLN A 460 -19.09 -2.42 12.26
N ARG A 461 -17.79 -2.20 12.33
CA ARG A 461 -17.10 -1.71 13.52
C ARG A 461 -17.03 -0.20 13.50
N GLU A 462 -17.48 0.42 14.58
CA GLU A 462 -17.36 1.87 14.78
C GLU A 462 -15.96 2.23 15.27
N TYR A 463 -15.40 3.28 14.67
CA TYR A 463 -14.15 3.89 15.07
C TYR A 463 -14.33 5.40 15.23
N THR A 464 -13.64 5.97 16.22
CA THR A 464 -13.62 7.40 16.49
C THR A 464 -12.35 8.02 15.92
N PHE A 465 -12.51 9.15 15.24
CA PHE A 465 -11.46 9.92 14.60
C PHE A 465 -11.46 11.34 15.15
N ASP A 466 -10.30 11.99 15.07
CA ASP A 466 -10.08 13.35 15.54
C ASP A 466 -9.92 14.28 14.34
N HIS A 467 -10.86 15.21 14.16
CA HIS A 467 -10.69 16.36 13.27
C HIS A 467 -9.70 17.37 13.86
N GLY A 468 -9.38 17.27 15.15
CA GLY A 468 -8.62 18.22 15.94
C GLY A 468 -9.49 19.35 16.45
N ALA A 469 -9.11 19.94 17.59
CA ALA A 469 -9.90 20.96 18.27
C ALA A 469 -10.23 22.18 17.37
N PRO A 470 -11.49 22.66 17.37
CA PRO A 470 -11.87 23.96 16.81
C PRO A 470 -10.99 25.09 17.37
N PHE A 471 -10.86 26.19 16.63
CA PHE A 471 -10.12 27.35 17.11
C PHE A 471 -10.80 27.99 18.33
N ALA A 472 -12.12 28.06 18.30
CA ALA A 472 -12.96 28.51 19.40
C ALA A 472 -14.24 27.68 19.47
N GLY A 473 -14.80 27.53 20.68
CA GLY A 473 -16.06 26.79 20.85
C GLY A 473 -15.89 25.27 20.72
N THR A 474 -16.89 24.62 20.14
CA THR A 474 -17.01 23.15 20.02
C THR A 474 -17.20 22.67 18.58
N LYS A 475 -17.41 23.57 17.63
CA LYS A 475 -17.66 23.25 16.21
C LYS A 475 -16.76 24.06 15.29
N GLN A 476 -16.58 23.54 14.08
CA GLN A 476 -15.81 24.16 13.01
C GLN A 476 -16.46 23.82 11.67
N PHE A 477 -16.28 24.66 10.65
CA PHE A 477 -16.63 24.30 9.29
C PHE A 477 -15.57 23.37 8.71
N PHE A 478 -15.97 22.33 7.99
CA PHE A 478 -15.08 21.36 7.36
C PHE A 478 -15.46 21.16 5.89
N SER A 479 -14.47 21.13 5.00
CA SER A 479 -14.69 21.01 3.56
C SER A 479 -15.09 19.62 3.09
N GLY A 480 -14.92 18.60 3.94
CA GLY A 480 -14.80 17.21 3.51
C GLY A 480 -13.35 16.87 3.15
N ASN A 481 -13.04 15.57 3.12
CA ASN A 481 -11.74 15.01 2.71
C ASN A 481 -11.98 13.71 1.92
N ARG A 482 -12.18 13.86 0.61
CA ARG A 482 -12.41 12.77 -0.34
C ARG A 482 -11.98 13.25 -1.72
N ASP A 483 -11.76 12.30 -2.60
CA ASP A 483 -11.38 12.55 -3.97
C ASP A 483 -12.61 12.99 -4.77
N ASP A 484 -12.40 13.68 -5.89
CA ASP A 484 -13.41 14.21 -6.79
C ASP A 484 -14.44 15.15 -6.11
N LEU A 485 -14.06 15.83 -5.02
CA LEU A 485 -14.92 16.78 -4.32
C LEU A 485 -15.05 18.11 -5.08
N ASN A 486 -16.24 18.70 -4.96
CA ASN A 486 -16.49 20.09 -5.30
C ASN A 486 -17.44 20.68 -4.25
N SER A 487 -16.92 20.84 -3.04
CA SER A 487 -17.64 21.29 -1.85
C SER A 487 -17.72 22.82 -1.81
N THR A 488 -18.85 23.38 -1.38
CA THR A 488 -19.00 24.83 -1.22
C THR A 488 -19.66 25.25 0.09
N MET A 489 -19.20 26.38 0.63
CA MET A 489 -19.84 27.13 1.72
C MET A 489 -20.14 28.54 1.22
N THR A 490 -21.41 28.85 0.97
CA THR A 490 -21.85 30.07 0.26
C THR A 490 -22.76 30.96 1.10
N ARG A 491 -22.61 32.29 1.04
CA ARG A 491 -23.49 33.27 1.69
C ARG A 491 -23.61 34.58 0.89
N THR A 492 -24.78 35.19 0.95
CA THR A 492 -25.00 36.57 0.48
C THR A 492 -24.56 37.60 1.54
N LEU A 493 -23.73 38.56 1.12
CA LEU A 493 -23.23 39.68 1.93
C LEU A 493 -23.76 41.01 1.38
N ASP A 494 -24.52 41.74 2.20
CA ASP A 494 -24.99 43.08 1.85
C ASP A 494 -23.93 44.14 2.20
N LEU A 495 -23.23 44.62 1.18
CA LEU A 495 -22.24 45.70 1.29
C LEU A 495 -22.78 47.03 0.75
N THR A 496 -24.11 47.15 0.58
CA THR A 496 -24.74 48.38 0.09
C THR A 496 -24.43 49.55 1.03
N GLY A 497 -24.00 50.67 0.44
CA GLY A 497 -23.61 51.86 1.20
C GLY A 497 -22.29 51.75 1.98
N LYS A 498 -21.52 50.67 1.79
CA LYS A 498 -20.17 50.50 2.36
C LYS A 498 -19.09 50.98 1.41
N THR A 499 -17.93 51.36 1.94
CA THR A 499 -16.77 51.82 1.14
C THR A 499 -15.58 50.85 1.17
N SER A 500 -15.54 49.97 2.17
CA SER A 500 -14.50 48.95 2.35
C SER A 500 -15.11 47.71 2.98
N ALA A 501 -14.59 46.52 2.64
CA ALA A 501 -15.01 45.27 3.26
C ALA A 501 -13.91 44.21 3.20
N ALA A 502 -13.91 43.28 4.16
CA ALA A 502 -13.04 42.12 4.18
C ALA A 502 -13.73 40.93 4.86
N PHE A 503 -13.44 39.73 4.35
CA PHE A 503 -13.73 38.46 5.01
C PHE A 503 -12.46 37.97 5.70
N SER A 504 -12.56 37.52 6.94
CA SER A 504 -11.46 36.94 7.69
C SER A 504 -11.92 35.68 8.41
N MET A 505 -11.01 34.72 8.62
CA MET A 505 -11.28 33.52 9.39
C MET A 505 -9.98 32.90 9.93
N LYS A 506 -10.11 31.95 10.84
CA LYS A 506 -9.05 31.00 11.16
C LYS A 506 -9.18 29.79 10.24
N GLY A 507 -8.07 29.41 9.61
CA GLY A 507 -7.99 28.22 8.76
C GLY A 507 -6.94 27.24 9.29
N ARG A 508 -7.25 25.95 9.28
CA ARG A 508 -6.29 24.85 9.48
C ARG A 508 -6.51 23.86 8.35
N TYR A 509 -5.47 23.49 7.62
CA TYR A 509 -5.65 22.76 6.37
C TYR A 509 -4.45 21.88 6.03
N SER A 510 -4.73 20.81 5.30
CA SER A 510 -3.77 19.97 4.60
C SER A 510 -4.42 19.61 3.26
N ILE A 511 -4.00 20.33 2.24
CA ILE A 511 -4.57 20.31 0.88
C ILE A 511 -3.43 19.94 -0.04
N GLU A 512 -3.60 18.90 -0.86
CA GLU A 512 -2.56 18.43 -1.77
C GLU A 512 -2.03 19.58 -2.63
N ALA A 513 -0.74 19.88 -2.48
CA ALA A 513 -0.12 21.03 -3.14
C ALA A 513 -0.14 20.84 -4.66
N ASP A 514 -0.52 21.87 -5.42
CA ASP A 514 -0.59 21.85 -6.89
C ASP A 514 -1.71 20.98 -7.52
N PHE A 515 -2.44 20.17 -6.75
CA PHE A 515 -3.52 19.30 -7.24
C PHE A 515 -4.89 19.72 -6.70
N ASP A 516 -4.98 19.86 -5.38
CA ASP A 516 -6.20 20.26 -4.68
C ASP A 516 -6.20 21.75 -4.34
N TYR A 517 -7.40 22.34 -4.29
CA TYR A 517 -7.51 23.79 -4.12
C TYR A 517 -8.73 24.21 -3.33
N LEU A 518 -8.53 25.12 -2.38
CA LEU A 518 -9.60 25.93 -1.78
C LEU A 518 -9.62 27.33 -2.40
N PHE A 519 -10.71 27.65 -3.10
CA PHE A 519 -10.94 28.97 -3.68
C PHE A 519 -11.83 29.81 -2.78
N PHE A 520 -11.50 31.10 -2.65
CA PHE A 520 -12.41 32.13 -2.12
C PHE A 520 -12.97 32.91 -3.31
N GLU A 521 -14.28 32.86 -3.51
CA GLU A 521 -14.91 33.36 -4.74
C GLU A 521 -16.06 34.32 -4.42
N ALA A 522 -16.26 35.32 -5.29
CA ALA A 522 -17.40 36.23 -5.23
C ALA A 522 -18.18 36.29 -6.55
N SER A 523 -19.47 36.58 -6.45
CA SER A 523 -20.40 36.67 -7.58
C SER A 523 -21.45 37.76 -7.35
N THR A 524 -21.73 38.57 -8.37
CA THR A 524 -22.78 39.60 -8.35
C THR A 524 -24.07 39.16 -9.06
N ASP A 525 -24.04 38.05 -9.80
CA ASP A 525 -25.16 37.48 -10.56
C ASP A 525 -25.58 36.08 -10.08
N GLY A 526 -24.77 35.45 -9.22
CA GLY A 526 -24.93 34.07 -8.74
C GLY A 526 -24.58 32.98 -9.75
N GLN A 527 -24.13 33.35 -10.95
CA GLN A 527 -23.81 32.43 -12.04
C GLN A 527 -22.30 32.43 -12.31
N SER A 528 -21.70 33.62 -12.38
CA SER A 528 -20.29 33.83 -12.65
C SER A 528 -19.55 34.04 -11.34
N TRP A 529 -18.54 33.23 -11.07
CA TRP A 529 -17.77 33.26 -9.83
C TRP A 529 -16.32 33.64 -10.12
N THR A 530 -15.82 34.63 -9.40
CA THR A 530 -14.45 35.14 -9.55
C THR A 530 -13.61 34.75 -8.33
N PRO A 531 -12.53 33.96 -8.49
CA PRO A 531 -11.55 33.73 -7.43
C PRO A 531 -10.87 35.03 -7.01
N LEU A 532 -10.73 35.22 -5.69
CA LEU A 532 -10.23 36.45 -5.10
C LEU A 532 -8.81 36.26 -4.55
N PRO A 533 -7.92 37.26 -4.72
CA PRO A 533 -6.66 37.29 -4.01
C PRO A 533 -6.90 37.50 -2.51
N GLY A 534 -5.93 37.11 -1.70
CA GLY A 534 -5.99 37.28 -0.25
C GLY A 534 -4.67 36.87 0.39
N THR A 535 -4.69 36.69 1.70
CA THR A 535 -3.53 36.18 2.45
C THR A 535 -3.90 35.03 3.38
N ALA A 536 -2.96 34.10 3.55
CA ALA A 536 -2.94 33.08 4.59
C ALA A 536 -1.66 33.26 5.44
N ASN A 537 -1.83 33.48 6.75
CA ASN A 537 -0.77 33.86 7.68
C ASN A 537 0.11 35.05 7.22
N GLY A 538 -0.48 35.99 6.50
CA GLY A 538 0.22 37.15 5.93
C GLY A 538 0.93 36.90 4.59
N ALA A 539 1.05 35.65 4.13
CA ALA A 539 1.54 35.32 2.79
C ALA A 539 0.41 35.42 1.75
N PRO A 540 0.65 35.95 0.54
CA PRO A 540 -0.36 35.96 -0.52
C PRO A 540 -0.82 34.55 -0.90
N LEU A 541 -2.11 34.39 -1.22
CA LEU A 541 -2.60 33.16 -1.85
C LEU A 541 -1.91 32.94 -3.20
N LYS A 542 -1.63 31.67 -3.53
CA LYS A 542 -0.93 31.29 -4.76
C LYS A 542 -1.78 31.61 -5.98
N GLU A 543 -1.17 32.23 -6.98
CA GLU A 543 -1.77 32.41 -8.30
C GLU A 543 -1.49 31.17 -9.16
N ILE A 544 -2.44 30.25 -9.20
CA ILE A 544 -2.28 28.94 -9.85
C ILE A 544 -2.41 29.05 -11.38
N SER A 545 -3.03 30.12 -11.85
CA SER A 545 -3.08 30.56 -13.25
C SER A 545 -3.52 32.01 -13.28
N THR A 546 -3.33 32.71 -14.41
CA THR A 546 -3.61 34.16 -14.51
C THR A 546 -4.99 34.54 -13.98
N GLY A 547 -5.01 35.31 -12.89
CA GLY A 547 -6.23 35.79 -12.22
C GLY A 547 -7.00 34.73 -11.40
N ARG A 548 -6.42 33.54 -11.18
CA ARG A 548 -6.99 32.49 -10.32
C ARG A 548 -6.11 32.28 -9.09
N TYR A 549 -6.63 32.68 -7.94
CA TYR A 549 -5.96 32.54 -6.65
C TYR A 549 -6.60 31.43 -5.82
N ALA A 550 -5.77 30.59 -5.20
CA ALA A 550 -6.22 29.48 -4.36
C ALA A 550 -5.29 29.26 -3.16
N LEU A 551 -5.81 28.53 -2.18
CA LEU A 551 -5.04 27.96 -1.08
C LEU A 551 -4.79 26.47 -1.35
N ASP A 552 -3.54 26.06 -1.23
CA ASP A 552 -3.03 24.69 -1.31
C ASP A 552 -1.94 24.48 -0.24
N GLY A 553 -1.44 23.25 -0.08
CA GLY A 553 -0.41 22.87 0.90
C GLY A 553 -0.95 22.67 2.33
N SER A 554 -0.05 22.70 3.32
CA SER A 554 -0.39 22.40 4.72
C SER A 554 -0.09 23.56 5.68
N SER A 555 -0.95 23.74 6.68
CA SER A 555 -0.72 24.64 7.82
C SER A 555 0.05 23.99 8.98
N GLY A 556 0.52 22.74 8.82
CA GLY A 556 1.24 22.00 9.87
C GLY A 556 0.38 21.73 11.10
N GLY A 557 -0.92 21.54 10.90
CA GLY A 557 -1.90 21.35 11.98
C GLY A 557 -2.20 22.62 12.79
N GLN A 558 -1.64 23.78 12.43
CA GLN A 558 -1.86 25.04 13.13
C GLN A 558 -3.02 25.84 12.54
N TRP A 559 -3.72 26.60 13.38
CA TRP A 559 -4.70 27.59 12.95
C TRP A 559 -4.00 28.87 12.51
N VAL A 560 -4.16 29.25 11.24
CA VAL A 560 -3.60 30.47 10.65
C VAL A 560 -4.67 31.48 10.30
N ASP A 561 -4.29 32.76 10.24
CA ASP A 561 -5.20 33.84 9.84
C ASP A 561 -5.36 33.87 8.32
N ILE A 562 -6.61 33.80 7.85
CA ILE A 562 -6.97 33.98 6.44
C ILE A 562 -7.71 35.29 6.29
N ASN A 563 -7.35 36.09 5.29
CA ASN A 563 -7.97 37.39 5.02
C ASN A 563 -8.17 37.64 3.53
N ILE A 564 -9.42 37.86 3.12
CA ILE A 564 -9.85 38.07 1.73
C ILE A 564 -10.47 39.47 1.60
N PRO A 565 -9.79 40.43 0.92
CA PRO A 565 -10.36 41.75 0.66
C PRO A 565 -11.61 41.68 -0.23
N LEU A 566 -12.69 42.34 0.20
CA LEU A 566 -13.95 42.42 -0.54
C LEU A 566 -14.27 43.85 -1.02
N THR A 567 -13.35 44.79 -0.83
CA THR A 567 -13.53 46.21 -1.19
C THR A 567 -13.91 46.43 -2.66
N ALA A 568 -13.51 45.54 -3.58
CA ALA A 568 -13.93 45.60 -4.99
C ALA A 568 -15.46 45.46 -5.19
N TYR A 569 -16.16 44.89 -4.20
CA TYR A 569 -17.61 44.69 -4.18
C TYR A 569 -18.33 45.66 -3.21
N ALA A 570 -17.61 46.64 -2.65
CA ALA A 570 -18.21 47.65 -1.79
C ALA A 570 -19.35 48.41 -2.52
N GLY A 571 -20.44 48.67 -1.80
CA GLY A 571 -21.64 49.31 -2.36
C GLY A 571 -22.62 48.36 -3.05
N GLN A 572 -22.31 47.06 -3.14
CA GLN A 572 -23.13 46.06 -3.82
C GLN A 572 -23.63 44.98 -2.85
N ASN A 573 -24.61 44.20 -3.29
CA ASN A 573 -24.98 42.94 -2.64
C ASN A 573 -24.27 41.81 -3.41
N VAL A 574 -23.45 41.01 -2.72
CA VAL A 574 -22.54 40.04 -3.33
C VAL A 574 -22.72 38.66 -2.72
N GLN A 575 -22.72 37.60 -3.53
CA GLN A 575 -22.57 36.24 -3.03
C GLN A 575 -21.10 35.90 -2.88
N PHE A 576 -20.71 35.40 -1.73
CA PHE A 576 -19.35 34.97 -1.40
C PHE A 576 -19.36 33.48 -1.08
N ARG A 577 -18.35 32.73 -1.54
CA ARG A 577 -18.20 31.33 -1.19
C ARG A 577 -16.76 30.90 -0.98
N LEU A 578 -16.60 29.86 -0.17
CA LEU A 578 -15.46 28.97 -0.20
C LEU A 578 -15.81 27.80 -1.11
N ARG A 579 -14.91 27.39 -2.00
CA ARG A 579 -15.07 26.21 -2.85
C ARG A 579 -13.83 25.33 -2.72
N TYR A 580 -13.97 24.17 -2.10
CA TYR A 580 -12.92 23.17 -2.04
C TYR A 580 -13.10 22.19 -3.19
N GLN A 581 -12.06 22.02 -3.98
CA GLN A 581 -12.05 21.15 -5.15
C GLN A 581 -10.86 20.21 -5.04
N THR A 582 -11.13 18.91 -5.13
CA THR A 582 -10.09 17.89 -5.18
C THR A 582 -10.06 17.23 -6.55
N ASP A 583 -8.89 16.70 -6.91
CA ASP A 583 -8.77 15.85 -8.08
C ASP A 583 -9.18 14.40 -7.76
N GLY A 584 -8.91 13.46 -8.67
CA GLY A 584 -9.22 12.05 -8.46
C GLY A 584 -8.12 11.28 -7.71
N GLY A 585 -7.08 11.96 -7.23
CA GLY A 585 -5.90 11.45 -6.53
C GLY A 585 -6.12 11.40 -5.02
N VAL A 586 -5.08 11.65 -4.22
CA VAL A 586 -5.10 11.42 -2.76
C VAL A 586 -5.53 12.68 -2.01
N SER A 587 -6.56 12.59 -1.17
CA SER A 587 -6.99 13.72 -0.34
C SER A 587 -6.23 13.85 1.00
N GLU A 588 -5.42 14.90 1.16
CA GLU A 588 -4.48 15.11 2.28
C GLU A 588 -5.07 15.55 3.66
N GLY A 589 -6.38 15.73 3.78
CA GLY A 589 -7.03 16.08 5.06
C GLY A 589 -8.06 17.21 4.98
N GLY A 590 -8.07 17.96 3.89
CA GLY A 590 -9.03 19.01 3.60
C GLY A 590 -8.79 20.32 4.37
N PHE A 591 -9.85 21.12 4.48
CA PHE A 591 -9.83 22.44 5.11
C PHE A 591 -10.81 22.53 6.28
N TYR A 592 -10.31 23.01 7.41
CA TYR A 592 -11.09 23.41 8.58
C TYR A 592 -11.10 24.93 8.73
N GLY A 593 -12.28 25.47 9.02
CA GLY A 593 -12.52 26.89 9.12
C GLY A 593 -13.31 27.27 10.37
N ASP A 594 -12.88 28.33 11.06
CA ASP A 594 -13.54 28.78 12.28
C ASP A 594 -13.35 30.30 12.49
N ALA A 595 -14.07 30.89 13.44
CA ALA A 595 -14.04 32.31 13.79
C ALA A 595 -14.20 33.25 12.58
N VAL A 596 -15.12 32.89 11.68
CA VAL A 596 -15.46 33.67 10.49
C VAL A 596 -15.95 35.05 10.90
N THR A 597 -15.36 36.09 10.31
CA THR A 597 -15.74 37.49 10.51
C THR A 597 -15.82 38.21 9.17
N VAL A 598 -16.90 38.95 8.93
CA VAL A 598 -16.96 39.92 7.83
C VAL A 598 -17.00 41.32 8.43
N THR A 599 -16.05 42.16 8.05
CA THR A 599 -16.01 43.57 8.46
C THR A 599 -16.24 44.49 7.26
N ALA A 600 -16.95 45.60 7.48
CA ALA A 600 -17.10 46.66 6.50
C ALA A 600 -17.05 48.03 7.19
N ASP A 601 -16.25 48.94 6.63
CA ASP A 601 -15.99 50.28 7.21
C ASP A 601 -15.61 50.23 8.70
N GLY A 602 -14.81 49.23 9.08
CA GLY A 602 -14.36 49.01 10.46
C GLY A 602 -15.40 48.42 11.42
N GLN A 603 -16.61 48.08 10.94
CA GLN A 603 -17.66 47.45 11.74
C GLN A 603 -17.83 45.98 11.38
N THR A 604 -18.08 45.13 12.36
CA THR A 604 -18.38 43.70 12.13
C THR A 604 -19.82 43.54 11.63
N LEU A 605 -19.99 42.98 10.44
CA LEU A 605 -21.29 42.65 9.84
C LEU A 605 -21.71 41.21 10.15
N LEU A 606 -20.75 40.30 10.26
CA LEU A 606 -20.95 38.87 10.54
C LEU A 606 -19.85 38.39 11.48
N SER A 607 -20.21 37.57 12.46
CA SER A 607 -19.30 36.75 13.24
C SER A 607 -19.93 35.37 13.42
N ASP A 608 -19.21 34.31 13.06
CA ASP A 608 -19.73 32.95 13.02
C ASP A 608 -18.61 31.92 13.27
N GLY A 609 -18.84 31.02 14.22
CA GLY A 609 -17.94 29.90 14.55
C GLY A 609 -18.64 28.55 14.42
N ALA A 610 -19.67 28.45 13.57
CA ALA A 610 -20.45 27.22 13.35
C ALA A 610 -21.28 26.70 14.56
N GLU A 611 -21.23 27.38 15.70
CA GLU A 611 -21.94 26.98 16.94
C GLU A 611 -23.47 26.97 16.78
N ALA A 612 -24.00 27.86 15.95
CA ALA A 612 -25.44 28.03 15.70
C ALA A 612 -25.92 27.32 14.41
N GLY A 613 -25.24 26.24 14.01
CA GLY A 613 -25.48 25.58 12.73
C GLY A 613 -25.01 26.45 11.56
N ALA A 614 -25.56 26.24 10.36
CA ALA A 614 -25.09 26.95 9.17
C ALA A 614 -25.37 28.47 9.19
N ALA A 615 -26.23 28.99 10.08
CA ALA A 615 -26.44 30.42 10.34
C ALA A 615 -26.62 31.35 9.11
N GLY A 616 -27.15 30.84 7.98
CA GLY A 616 -27.35 31.56 6.71
C GLY A 616 -26.28 31.30 5.64
N TRP A 617 -25.29 30.45 5.93
CA TRP A 617 -24.48 29.76 4.94
C TRP A 617 -25.27 28.63 4.29
N THR A 618 -25.05 28.43 3.01
CA THR A 618 -25.46 27.23 2.26
C THR A 618 -24.24 26.34 2.13
N LEU A 619 -24.29 25.17 2.77
CA LEU A 619 -23.26 24.15 2.70
C LEU A 619 -23.69 23.10 1.67
N ALA A 620 -22.81 22.77 0.72
CA ALA A 620 -23.11 21.83 -0.36
C ALA A 620 -21.87 21.04 -0.78
N GLY A 621 -22.08 19.91 -1.46
CA GLY A 621 -21.02 19.12 -2.08
C GLY A 621 -20.07 18.39 -1.14
N GLY A 622 -20.35 18.38 0.17
CA GLY A 622 -19.49 17.76 1.19
C GLY A 622 -19.03 18.72 2.29
N PHE A 623 -19.22 20.04 2.10
CA PHE A 623 -18.96 21.01 3.17
C PHE A 623 -19.94 20.80 4.32
N GLU A 624 -19.45 20.76 5.56
CA GLU A 624 -20.25 20.48 6.74
C GLU A 624 -19.77 21.25 7.98
N ILE A 625 -20.50 21.08 9.07
CA ILE A 625 -20.08 21.55 10.40
C ILE A 625 -19.65 20.32 11.17
N ALA A 626 -18.37 20.30 11.53
CA ALA A 626 -17.73 19.21 12.25
C ALA A 626 -17.50 19.58 13.72
N GLU A 627 -17.57 18.58 14.60
CA GLU A 627 -17.06 18.68 15.96
C GLU A 627 -15.56 18.36 15.99
N ALA A 628 -14.96 18.30 17.18
CA ALA A 628 -13.56 17.89 17.31
C ALA A 628 -13.33 16.42 16.92
N SER A 629 -14.33 15.56 17.14
CA SER A 629 -14.26 14.14 16.83
C SER A 629 -15.49 13.67 16.06
N TYR A 630 -15.34 12.62 15.28
CA TYR A 630 -16.43 11.98 14.56
C TYR A 630 -16.28 10.46 14.59
N THR A 631 -17.37 9.74 14.31
CA THR A 631 -17.32 8.28 14.17
C THR A 631 -17.58 7.84 12.74
N ARG A 632 -16.94 6.74 12.33
CA ARG A 632 -17.20 6.05 11.07
C ARG A 632 -17.35 4.55 11.31
N LEU A 633 -18.22 3.94 10.51
CA LEU A 633 -18.41 2.50 10.46
C LEU A 633 -17.54 1.92 9.35
N PHE A 634 -16.88 0.80 9.63
CA PHE A 634 -16.05 0.07 8.68
C PHE A 634 -16.51 -1.39 8.60
N ASP A 635 -16.47 -1.97 7.41
CA ASP A 635 -16.73 -3.39 7.25
C ASP A 635 -15.53 -4.20 7.77
N ASN A 636 -15.83 -5.38 8.27
CA ASN A 636 -14.83 -6.29 8.81
C ASN A 636 -15.30 -7.75 8.72
N TYR A 637 -14.32 -8.65 8.66
CA TYR A 637 -14.55 -10.04 8.30
C TYR A 637 -13.58 -10.97 9.05
N TYR A 638 -14.00 -12.22 9.27
CA TYR A 638 -13.05 -13.32 9.47
C TYR A 638 -12.92 -14.13 8.19
N ILE A 639 -11.70 -14.50 7.80
CA ILE A 639 -11.45 -15.40 6.67
C ILE A 639 -10.78 -16.66 7.22
N ALA A 640 -11.44 -17.80 7.10
CA ALA A 640 -10.99 -19.08 7.64
C ALA A 640 -10.67 -20.06 6.51
N GLY A 641 -9.38 -20.26 6.23
CA GLY A 641 -8.86 -21.16 5.19
C GLY A 641 -8.20 -22.41 5.78
N ASN A 642 -8.34 -23.55 5.11
CA ASN A 642 -7.76 -24.82 5.57
C ASN A 642 -6.41 -25.08 4.90
N ARG A 643 -5.32 -24.92 5.66
CA ARG A 643 -3.93 -25.04 5.20
C ARG A 643 -3.41 -26.48 5.33
N SER A 644 -2.70 -26.95 4.32
CA SER A 644 -2.10 -28.29 4.27
C SER A 644 -0.76 -28.26 3.53
N TYR A 645 0.13 -29.22 3.79
CA TYR A 645 1.42 -29.34 3.08
C TYR A 645 1.27 -29.92 1.66
N VAL A 646 0.53 -29.22 0.82
CA VAL A 646 0.29 -29.50 -0.61
C VAL A 646 0.60 -28.25 -1.42
N SER A 647 0.61 -28.34 -2.76
CA SER A 647 0.97 -27.19 -3.62
C SER A 647 2.33 -26.59 -3.20
N TYR A 648 2.42 -25.28 -3.03
CA TYR A 648 3.61 -24.55 -2.60
C TYR A 648 3.75 -24.52 -1.07
N ASP A 649 2.66 -24.66 -0.32
CA ASP A 649 2.66 -24.79 1.13
C ASP A 649 3.32 -26.08 1.64
N LYS A 650 3.64 -27.04 0.77
CA LYS A 650 4.59 -28.13 1.11
C LYS A 650 5.91 -27.57 1.67
N TYR A 651 6.30 -26.35 1.26
CA TYR A 651 7.50 -25.68 1.74
C TYR A 651 7.34 -25.02 3.12
N LEU A 652 6.12 -24.82 3.64
CA LEU A 652 5.93 -24.43 5.05
C LEU A 652 6.46 -25.46 6.04
N LYS A 653 6.62 -26.72 5.59
CA LYS A 653 7.18 -27.80 6.38
C LYS A 653 8.70 -27.73 6.53
N THR A 654 9.41 -27.14 5.57
CA THR A 654 10.88 -27.20 5.49
C THR A 654 11.55 -25.83 5.38
N GLY A 655 10.81 -24.83 4.94
CA GLY A 655 11.32 -23.53 4.52
C GLY A 655 11.45 -22.50 5.62
N PRO A 656 10.47 -22.31 6.53
CA PRO A 656 10.56 -21.26 7.55
C PRO A 656 11.88 -21.33 8.31
N TYR A 657 12.52 -20.18 8.51
CA TYR A 657 13.91 -20.11 8.95
C TYR A 657 14.16 -19.06 10.04
N PHE A 658 15.28 -19.21 10.74
CA PHE A 658 15.72 -18.28 11.77
C PHE A 658 17.26 -18.16 11.81
N PHE A 659 17.78 -16.93 11.77
CA PHE A 659 19.20 -16.62 11.93
C PHE A 659 19.66 -16.74 13.39
N GLY A 660 20.11 -17.94 13.77
CA GLY A 660 20.47 -18.27 15.15
C GLY A 660 21.96 -18.22 15.48
N TYR A 661 22.82 -18.06 14.47
CA TYR A 661 24.28 -18.29 14.57
C TYR A 661 25.13 -17.03 14.38
N THR A 662 24.54 -15.85 14.55
CA THR A 662 25.15 -14.50 14.39
C THR A 662 26.59 -14.34 14.91
N ASN A 663 27.00 -15.05 15.97
CA ASN A 663 28.34 -14.98 16.54
C ASN A 663 29.38 -15.96 15.94
N THR A 664 28.97 -16.94 15.14
CA THR A 664 29.88 -17.94 14.55
C THR A 664 29.69 -18.14 13.05
N ARG A 665 28.46 -18.01 12.54
CA ARG A 665 28.04 -18.18 11.16
C ARG A 665 26.82 -17.26 10.91
N PRO A 666 27.03 -15.95 10.64
CA PRO A 666 25.92 -15.00 10.53
C PRO A 666 24.92 -15.36 9.43
N ASP A 667 25.40 -15.95 8.33
CA ASP A 667 24.60 -16.35 7.17
C ASP A 667 24.09 -17.80 7.28
N TRP A 668 24.01 -18.31 8.51
CA TRP A 668 23.50 -19.66 8.78
C TRP A 668 22.16 -19.62 9.50
N VAL A 669 21.18 -20.32 8.92
CA VAL A 669 19.82 -20.41 9.45
C VAL A 669 19.47 -21.81 9.98
N ASP A 670 18.68 -21.83 11.04
CA ASP A 670 17.87 -23.00 11.43
C ASP A 670 16.57 -23.02 10.62
N HIS A 671 16.04 -24.21 10.33
CA HIS A 671 14.71 -24.38 9.74
C HIS A 671 13.71 -25.01 10.70
N TYR A 672 12.44 -24.61 10.60
CA TYR A 672 11.33 -25.13 11.39
C TYR A 672 10.03 -25.13 10.58
N ALA A 673 9.01 -25.84 11.06
CA ALA A 673 7.76 -26.05 10.32
C ALA A 673 6.63 -25.15 10.84
N TYR A 674 5.99 -24.42 9.93
CA TYR A 674 4.69 -23.79 10.17
C TYR A 674 3.58 -24.85 10.08
N GLN A 675 2.61 -24.86 10.99
CA GLN A 675 1.69 -25.99 11.23
C GLN A 675 0.46 -26.04 10.30
N GLU A 676 0.01 -27.24 9.92
CA GLU A 676 -1.25 -27.40 9.15
C GLU A 676 -2.50 -27.19 10.02
N GLY A 677 -3.57 -26.64 9.44
CA GLY A 677 -4.86 -26.52 10.12
C GLY A 677 -5.72 -25.38 9.57
N LEU A 678 -6.73 -24.98 10.34
CA LEU A 678 -7.58 -23.85 10.00
C LEU A 678 -6.84 -22.56 10.35
N LEU A 679 -6.36 -21.83 9.34
CA LEU A 679 -5.78 -20.51 9.53
C LEU A 679 -6.91 -19.47 9.43
N ILE A 680 -7.00 -18.59 10.42
CA ILE A 680 -8.03 -17.55 10.47
C ILE A 680 -7.35 -16.19 10.45
N SER A 681 -7.77 -15.31 9.54
CA SER A 681 -7.37 -13.91 9.54
C SER A 681 -8.55 -12.99 9.87
N TYR A 682 -8.25 -11.82 10.43
CA TYR A 682 -9.19 -10.73 10.63
C TYR A 682 -8.91 -9.63 9.61
N TRP A 683 -9.86 -9.40 8.70
CA TRP A 683 -9.80 -8.31 7.72
C TRP A 683 -10.65 -7.13 8.20
N ASN A 684 -10.07 -5.94 8.21
CA ASN A 684 -10.69 -4.72 8.70
C ASN A 684 -10.44 -3.56 7.74
N THR A 685 -11.50 -3.05 7.10
CA THR A 685 -11.37 -2.02 6.05
C THR A 685 -11.04 -0.62 6.59
N ARG A 686 -10.86 -0.47 7.92
CA ARG A 686 -10.29 0.75 8.51
C ARG A 686 -8.85 0.99 8.08
N TYR A 687 -8.08 -0.09 7.94
CA TYR A 687 -6.64 -0.02 7.76
C TYR A 687 -6.28 -0.35 6.33
N GLU A 688 -5.34 0.44 5.79
CA GLU A 688 -4.79 0.25 4.45
C GLU A 688 -3.54 -0.62 4.48
N ASP A 689 -2.94 -0.84 5.65
CA ASP A 689 -1.68 -1.55 5.88
C ASP A 689 -1.74 -2.50 7.10
N ASN A 690 -0.68 -3.29 7.32
CA ASN A 690 -0.52 -4.17 8.47
C ASN A 690 0.63 -3.72 9.41
N ASP A 691 0.88 -2.41 9.51
CA ASP A 691 1.93 -1.85 10.37
C ASP A 691 1.54 -1.85 11.85
N THR A 692 1.84 -2.97 12.48
CA THR A 692 1.55 -3.22 13.89
C THR A 692 2.38 -2.39 14.87
N PHE A 693 3.41 -1.66 14.43
CA PHE A 693 4.14 -0.75 15.30
C PHE A 693 3.41 0.59 15.42
N GLU A 694 2.84 1.08 14.32
CA GLU A 694 1.97 2.27 14.31
C GLU A 694 0.62 1.99 15.00
N HIS A 695 0.02 0.81 14.75
CA HIS A 695 -1.25 0.42 15.35
C HIS A 695 -1.24 -0.98 15.99
N PRO A 696 -0.59 -1.14 17.17
CA PRO A 696 -0.48 -2.41 17.91
C PRO A 696 -1.73 -3.27 17.94
N GLY A 697 -1.64 -4.46 17.33
CA GLY A 697 -2.69 -5.47 17.26
C GLY A 697 -3.89 -5.14 16.38
N GLU A 698 -3.82 -4.09 15.57
CA GLU A 698 -4.77 -3.82 14.49
C GLU A 698 -4.01 -3.82 13.14
N GLY A 699 -4.73 -3.71 12.04
CA GLY A 699 -4.18 -3.81 10.68
C GLY A 699 -5.25 -4.24 9.67
N ARG A 700 -4.88 -4.21 8.39
CA ARG A 700 -5.73 -4.54 7.24
C ARG A 700 -6.16 -6.00 7.30
N ASN A 701 -5.23 -6.95 7.23
CA ASN A 701 -5.49 -8.40 7.27
C ASN A 701 -4.49 -9.09 8.21
N MET A 702 -4.97 -9.50 9.38
CA MET A 702 -4.13 -9.95 10.50
C MET A 702 -4.39 -11.42 10.83
N ILE A 703 -3.38 -12.28 10.78
CA ILE A 703 -3.50 -13.69 11.19
C ILE A 703 -3.76 -13.81 12.70
N ILE A 704 -4.77 -14.58 13.06
CA ILE A 704 -5.13 -14.85 14.46
C ILE A 704 -4.42 -16.11 14.90
N ASP A 705 -3.52 -15.97 15.87
CA ASP A 705 -2.81 -17.10 16.47
C ASP A 705 -3.72 -17.90 17.42
N ALA A 706 -3.86 -19.21 17.18
CA ALA A 706 -4.55 -20.14 18.08
C ALA A 706 -3.93 -20.21 19.48
N HIS A 707 -2.64 -19.88 19.62
CA HIS A 707 -1.86 -19.89 20.85
C HIS A 707 -1.25 -18.51 21.15
N PRO A 708 -2.09 -17.47 21.35
CA PRO A 708 -1.66 -16.06 21.31
C PRO A 708 -0.73 -15.61 22.45
N ARG A 709 -0.42 -16.49 23.41
CA ARG A 709 0.46 -16.15 24.52
C ARG A 709 1.92 -16.19 24.06
N PRO A 710 2.71 -15.10 24.22
CA PRO A 710 4.09 -15.07 23.76
C PRO A 710 4.95 -16.23 24.29
N ILE A 711 5.69 -16.85 23.38
CA ILE A 711 6.73 -17.84 23.64
C ILE A 711 8.02 -17.10 23.97
N TYR A 712 8.64 -17.45 25.10
CA TYR A 712 9.89 -16.86 25.57
C TYR A 712 11.07 -17.82 25.38
N ASN A 713 12.23 -17.28 25.05
CA ASN A 713 13.51 -18.00 24.98
C ASN A 713 14.18 -18.11 26.37
N LEU A 714 15.29 -18.85 26.47
CA LEU A 714 15.99 -19.06 27.75
C LEU A 714 16.71 -17.81 28.28
N THR A 715 16.78 -16.72 27.50
CA THR A 715 17.27 -15.42 27.98
C THR A 715 16.17 -14.60 28.67
N GLY A 716 14.92 -15.06 28.62
CA GLY A 716 13.74 -14.38 29.17
C GLY A 716 13.11 -13.36 28.23
N GLN A 717 13.58 -13.27 26.98
CA GLN A 717 12.99 -12.43 25.93
C GLN A 717 11.96 -13.23 25.11
N ALA A 718 10.94 -12.54 24.59
CA ALA A 718 10.01 -13.15 23.64
C ALA A 718 10.73 -13.45 22.33
N TRP A 719 10.33 -14.52 21.65
CA TRP A 719 10.73 -14.72 20.26
C TRP A 719 10.06 -13.69 19.34
N ARG A 720 10.70 -13.36 18.20
CA ARG A 720 10.11 -12.51 17.15
C ARG A 720 8.79 -13.10 16.63
N ALA A 721 7.88 -12.26 16.13
CA ALA A 721 6.53 -12.67 15.75
C ALA A 721 6.51 -13.83 14.74
N ARG A 722 7.47 -13.89 13.80
CA ARG A 722 7.68 -15.03 12.89
C ARG A 722 7.81 -16.39 13.57
N VAL A 723 8.45 -16.45 14.73
CA VAL A 723 8.55 -17.71 15.50
C VAL A 723 7.29 -17.93 16.33
N GLN A 724 6.59 -16.89 16.74
CA GLN A 724 5.34 -17.02 17.50
C GLN A 724 4.25 -17.67 16.65
N VAL A 725 4.04 -17.18 15.42
CA VAL A 725 2.89 -17.58 14.59
C VAL A 725 3.06 -18.93 13.87
N TYR A 726 4.12 -19.70 14.18
CA TYR A 726 4.35 -21.00 13.55
C TYR A 726 3.19 -21.99 13.82
N ASP A 727 2.51 -21.86 14.96
CA ASP A 727 1.37 -22.69 15.38
C ASP A 727 0.04 -21.90 15.45
N ALA A 728 -0.10 -20.89 14.59
CA ALA A 728 -1.29 -20.05 14.49
C ALA A 728 -2.56 -20.81 14.08
N THR A 729 -2.44 -21.99 13.48
CA THR A 729 -3.58 -22.76 12.97
C THR A 729 -4.41 -23.42 14.07
N PHE A 730 -5.73 -23.32 13.96
CA PHE A 730 -6.67 -24.05 14.81
C PHE A 730 -6.83 -25.48 14.30
N GLY A 731 -6.77 -26.47 15.19
CA GLY A 731 -6.70 -27.86 14.76
C GLY A 731 -6.91 -28.91 15.86
N LEU A 732 -6.87 -30.17 15.43
CA LEU A 732 -7.01 -31.35 16.30
C LEU A 732 -5.67 -32.00 16.63
N LYS A 733 -4.58 -31.50 16.06
CA LYS A 733 -3.22 -32.00 16.27
C LYS A 733 -2.47 -31.07 17.20
N LYS A 734 -1.56 -31.66 17.97
CA LYS A 734 -0.57 -30.92 18.75
C LYS A 734 0.45 -30.31 17.78
N ALA A 735 0.88 -29.07 18.01
CA ALA A 735 1.96 -28.46 17.26
C ALA A 735 3.29 -29.20 17.47
N ASP A 736 4.16 -29.16 16.46
CA ASP A 736 5.50 -29.74 16.52
C ASP A 736 6.41 -28.98 17.50
N SER A 737 7.34 -29.71 18.12
CA SER A 737 8.45 -29.12 18.87
C SER A 737 9.70 -29.07 18.00
N PHE A 738 10.53 -28.05 18.20
CA PHE A 738 11.79 -27.88 17.48
C PHE A 738 12.83 -27.15 18.35
N THR A 739 14.04 -27.01 17.82
CA THR A 739 15.12 -26.27 18.48
C THR A 739 15.62 -25.21 17.52
N LEU A 740 15.68 -23.96 17.97
CA LEU A 740 16.38 -22.87 17.30
C LEU A 740 17.65 -22.52 18.08
N HIS A 741 18.54 -21.75 17.50
CA HIS A 741 19.72 -21.24 18.18
C HIS A 741 19.62 -19.74 18.42
N LEU A 742 20.23 -19.26 19.50
CA LEU A 742 20.48 -17.83 19.74
C LEU A 742 21.96 -17.67 20.06
N ASN A 743 22.70 -16.92 19.23
CA ASN A 743 24.16 -16.85 19.33
C ASN A 743 24.79 -18.25 19.42
N SER A 744 24.35 -19.16 18.54
CA SER A 744 24.77 -20.56 18.48
C SER A 744 24.38 -21.42 19.70
N GLN A 745 23.58 -20.91 20.65
CA GLN A 745 23.10 -21.67 21.80
C GLN A 745 21.71 -22.26 21.54
N PRO A 746 21.52 -23.59 21.68
CA PRO A 746 20.24 -24.23 21.39
C PRO A 746 19.15 -23.81 22.37
N GLN A 747 17.96 -23.55 21.83
CA GLN A 747 16.74 -23.11 22.50
C GLN A 747 15.60 -24.03 22.08
N TYR A 748 15.18 -24.92 22.98
CA TYR A 748 14.08 -25.85 22.69
C TYR A 748 12.72 -25.15 22.84
N ILE A 749 11.92 -25.18 21.77
CA ILE A 749 10.55 -24.68 21.74
C ILE A 749 9.61 -25.89 21.78
N ARG A 750 8.76 -25.93 22.81
CA ARG A 750 7.79 -27.01 22.99
C ARG A 750 6.51 -26.66 22.24
N GLY A 751 6.09 -27.55 21.34
CA GLY A 751 4.81 -27.44 20.65
C GLY A 751 3.62 -27.42 21.61
N GLN A 752 2.66 -26.54 21.34
CA GLN A 752 1.44 -26.35 22.13
C GLN A 752 0.41 -27.46 21.88
N ALA A 753 -0.54 -27.62 22.83
CA ALA A 753 -1.62 -28.59 22.71
C ALA A 753 -2.55 -28.23 21.53
N ALA A 754 -3.37 -29.18 21.05
CA ALA A 754 -4.35 -28.87 20.01
C ALA A 754 -5.38 -27.84 20.50
N GLU A 755 -5.59 -26.77 19.73
CA GLU A 755 -6.66 -25.79 19.96
C GLU A 755 -7.64 -25.78 18.78
N PRO A 756 -8.79 -26.47 18.87
CA PRO A 756 -9.73 -26.58 17.77
C PRO A 756 -10.76 -25.45 17.71
N LEU A 757 -10.81 -24.54 18.69
CA LEU A 757 -11.87 -23.53 18.80
C LEU A 757 -11.30 -22.11 18.76
N PHE A 758 -11.68 -21.38 17.72
CA PHE A 758 -11.66 -19.94 17.71
C PHE A 758 -12.92 -19.38 18.40
N ASP A 759 -12.75 -18.42 19.30
CA ASP A 759 -13.83 -17.71 20.00
C ASP A 759 -13.42 -16.24 20.13
N ASP A 760 -13.98 -15.36 19.30
CA ASP A 760 -13.58 -13.95 19.19
C ASP A 760 -13.71 -13.14 20.48
N THR A 761 -14.38 -13.69 21.50
CA THR A 761 -14.51 -13.06 22.83
C THR A 761 -13.30 -13.33 23.74
N LYS A 762 -12.32 -14.12 23.27
CA LYS A 762 -11.09 -14.44 24.00
C LYS A 762 -9.97 -13.44 23.72
N LYS A 763 -8.93 -13.49 24.54
CA LYS A 763 -7.75 -12.63 24.42
C LYS A 763 -6.80 -13.21 23.37
N TYR A 764 -6.64 -12.49 22.26
CA TYR A 764 -5.68 -12.80 21.18
C TYR A 764 -4.58 -11.73 21.03
N PHE A 765 -4.57 -10.70 21.88
CA PHE A 765 -3.58 -9.64 21.88
C PHE A 765 -2.89 -9.53 23.23
N TYR A 766 -1.56 -9.46 23.23
CA TYR A 766 -0.71 -9.32 24.41
C TYR A 766 0.19 -8.10 24.21
N GLU A 767 0.10 -7.14 25.14
CA GLU A 767 0.89 -5.89 25.10
C GLU A 767 2.39 -6.15 25.21
N GLU A 768 2.77 -7.31 25.73
CA GLU A 768 4.16 -7.76 25.87
C GLU A 768 4.85 -8.00 24.51
N LEU A 769 4.09 -8.25 23.45
CA LEU A 769 4.57 -8.42 22.07
C LEU A 769 3.53 -7.87 21.08
N PRO A 770 3.46 -6.54 20.91
CA PRO A 770 2.36 -5.86 20.23
C PRO A 770 2.22 -6.17 18.74
N ASN A 771 3.29 -6.63 18.09
CA ASN A 771 3.34 -6.99 16.67
C ASN A 771 2.90 -8.44 16.38
N HIS A 772 2.55 -9.22 17.40
CA HIS A 772 2.14 -10.63 17.26
C HIS A 772 0.62 -10.83 17.32
N GLY A 773 -0.05 -10.26 18.31
CA GLY A 773 -1.46 -10.56 18.58
C GLY A 773 -2.46 -9.67 17.85
N VAL A 774 -3.75 -10.01 17.91
CA VAL A 774 -4.84 -9.28 17.23
C VAL A 774 -5.93 -8.82 18.20
N LYS A 775 -6.35 -7.56 18.09
CA LYS A 775 -7.48 -6.95 18.81
C LYS A 775 -8.79 -7.19 18.07
N LEU A 776 -9.54 -8.17 18.55
CA LEU A 776 -10.77 -8.61 17.91
C LEU A 776 -12.00 -7.80 18.34
N PRO A 777 -13.03 -7.66 17.48
CA PRO A 777 -14.27 -6.97 17.79
C PRO A 777 -15.15 -7.67 18.84
N ALA A 778 -14.89 -8.95 19.16
CA ALA A 778 -15.58 -9.74 20.17
C ALA A 778 -17.12 -9.75 20.00
N VAL A 779 -17.59 -10.04 18.78
CA VAL A 779 -19.02 -10.05 18.42
C VAL A 779 -19.69 -11.41 18.68
N GLY A 780 -18.98 -12.37 19.24
CA GLY A 780 -19.48 -13.67 19.67
C GLY A 780 -19.31 -14.79 18.65
N VAL A 781 -18.52 -14.57 17.58
CA VAL A 781 -18.27 -15.59 16.55
C VAL A 781 -17.40 -16.71 17.09
N LYS A 782 -17.83 -17.95 16.86
CA LYS A 782 -17.04 -19.15 17.13
C LYS A 782 -16.84 -19.98 15.88
N ILE A 783 -15.61 -20.42 15.63
CA ILE A 783 -15.28 -21.34 14.53
C ILE A 783 -14.56 -22.54 15.13
N LYS A 784 -15.16 -23.72 15.02
CA LYS A 784 -14.63 -24.96 15.60
C LYS A 784 -14.30 -25.99 14.54
N VAL A 785 -13.06 -26.50 14.56
CA VAL A 785 -12.66 -27.69 13.81
C VAL A 785 -13.29 -28.92 14.45
N LEU A 786 -14.06 -29.68 13.67
CA LEU A 786 -14.74 -30.90 14.12
C LEU A 786 -14.00 -32.16 13.69
N GLU A 787 -13.57 -32.20 12.43
CA GLU A 787 -12.95 -33.35 11.79
C GLU A 787 -11.91 -32.86 10.77
N GLN A 788 -10.81 -33.60 10.61
CA GLN A 788 -9.81 -33.39 9.56
C GLN A 788 -9.44 -34.74 8.94
N LYS A 789 -9.51 -34.84 7.61
CA LYS A 789 -9.22 -36.07 6.87
C LYS A 789 -8.51 -35.74 5.56
N GLY A 790 -7.21 -36.03 5.50
CA GLY A 790 -6.37 -35.57 4.38
C GLY A 790 -6.39 -34.05 4.31
N THR A 791 -6.59 -33.50 3.11
CA THR A 791 -6.74 -32.06 2.85
C THR A 791 -8.17 -31.55 3.06
N SER A 792 -9.13 -32.38 3.50
CA SER A 792 -10.48 -31.93 3.84
C SER A 792 -10.63 -31.64 5.33
N MET A 793 -11.36 -30.58 5.64
CA MET A 793 -11.68 -30.17 7.01
C MET A 793 -13.17 -29.91 7.17
N LYS A 794 -13.73 -30.30 8.32
CA LYS A 794 -15.11 -29.97 8.69
C LYS A 794 -15.11 -28.98 9.83
N ILE A 795 -15.74 -27.82 9.62
CA ILE A 795 -15.83 -26.75 10.62
C ILE A 795 -17.28 -26.46 10.99
N ARG A 796 -17.48 -25.89 12.18
CA ARG A 796 -18.76 -25.32 12.61
C ARG A 796 -18.57 -23.86 12.99
N ILE A 797 -19.37 -23.00 12.37
CA ILE A 797 -19.49 -21.57 12.70
C ILE A 797 -20.78 -21.38 13.51
N SER A 798 -20.72 -20.63 14.61
CA SER A 798 -21.89 -20.41 15.49
C SER A 798 -21.86 -19.13 16.29
#